data_AF-A0A7C9BL77-F1
#
_entry.id   AF-A0A7C9BL77-F1
#
_cell.length_a   1.000
_cell.length_b   1.000
_cell.length_c   1.000
_cell.angle_alpha   90.00
_cell.angle_beta   90.00
_cell.angle_gamma   90.00
#
_symmetry.space_group_name_H-M   'P 1'
#
loop_
_entity.id
_entity.type
_entity.pdbx_description
1 polymer ?
#
loop_
_entity_poly.entity_id
_entity_poly.type
_entity_poly.pdbx_seq_one_letter_code
_entity_poly.pdbx_strand_id
1 'polypeptide(L)'
;MSIRKIEVQTVGTVQVPATPTGPRGPKGWTPVFLSLNDGARRLVRITGWTGGVAPVPATGFLGPAGLTDTLADATDFAPRGLLSVAQDPDANLVLHYNDGTSQTIPAYFADVLAKAAEVDADAIAVELTRQFLVQLRDALVVTAGEVDADAQAVELTRQFLVNLQTALNATAAEVDADAIAVELTRQFLVQLRDALVVTAGEVDADAQAVELTRQFLVNLQTALNATASEVDADAQAVELTRQFLVALQEAVNLTAALIGDTQNSINGTATQIEAKRVEVNNLTNQAAAIVFNGSTDWPTVPPLSSWHCDSGELDPRLELAFTGNLTTCDRRGILRSAPQAARALHYDALTGKCLGLPVWPSSENVLLRSGNLSVSPWVVTGAGAVAQQADGYLITLDNTQADILFSQTSAIPAAGETWTGSIVLKAGSIADIGKEVVLQLRRVGGTYIQSSVSIVLAEEYQTVSVKVTLGSDNTGGLRYCIVKAGSNPAAAIIAKMPGLEKKTLRTPHIPTADVPASRGNASVYMLGRAFESVYDKREWTQVIECDMLEAGGVEDFLYNTTGAPNSVYSIRRSANSTIVILVRSNALSGDYVLGSFPGTGILKVAARFKKGAFAASMNGGAVVSTSHNDLGTNTTAGWYGSFSGIPVQGKYLREITTYGPGITDSQLVALSRI
;
A
#
# COMPACT_ATOMS: atom_id res chain seq x y z
N MET A 1 -40.12 65.55 -107.91
CA MET A 1 -41.19 65.10 -108.83
C MET A 1 -42.53 65.57 -108.23
N SER A 2 -42.77 66.88 -108.21
CA SER A 2 -43.40 67.73 -109.24
C SER A 2 -44.93 67.68 -109.20
N ILE A 3 -45.47 68.41 -108.21
CA ILE A 3 -46.85 68.87 -108.11
C ILE A 3 -47.00 70.04 -109.10
N ARG A 4 -47.93 69.94 -110.06
CA ARG A 4 -48.27 71.06 -110.94
C ARG A 4 -49.07 72.10 -110.16
N LYS A 5 -48.50 73.29 -110.06
CA LYS A 5 -49.05 74.51 -109.47
C LYS A 5 -50.14 75.08 -110.40
N ILE A 6 -51.35 75.32 -109.88
CA ILE A 6 -52.37 76.16 -110.54
C ILE A 6 -52.34 77.50 -109.83
N GLU A 7 -52.00 78.57 -110.57
CA GLU A 7 -52.03 79.95 -110.07
C GLU A 7 -53.46 80.50 -110.12
N VAL A 8 -53.94 81.00 -108.99
CA VAL A 8 -55.21 81.73 -108.88
C VAL A 8 -54.91 83.23 -108.99
N GLN A 9 -55.38 83.83 -110.09
CA GLN A 9 -55.33 85.27 -110.34
C GLN A 9 -56.28 86.01 -109.40
N THR A 10 -55.75 86.99 -108.66
CA THR A 10 -56.52 87.95 -107.86
C THR A 10 -57.10 89.01 -108.78
N VAL A 11 -58.43 89.18 -108.82
CA VAL A 11 -59.11 90.25 -109.58
C VAL A 11 -59.80 91.20 -108.61
N GLY A 12 -59.53 92.49 -108.78
CA GLY A 12 -59.92 93.58 -107.89
C GLY A 12 -61.42 93.92 -107.85
N THR A 13 -61.75 94.82 -106.92
CA THR A 13 -63.06 95.34 -106.55
C THR A 13 -63.82 96.05 -107.68
N VAL A 14 -65.12 95.75 -107.81
CA VAL A 14 -66.06 96.38 -108.76
C VAL A 14 -66.72 97.62 -108.15
N GLN A 15 -66.65 98.76 -108.86
CA GLN A 15 -67.43 99.99 -108.67
C GLN A 15 -68.50 100.09 -109.77
N VAL A 16 -69.72 100.53 -109.43
CA VAL A 16 -70.88 100.62 -110.35
C VAL A 16 -71.05 102.07 -110.85
N PRO A 17 -71.12 102.34 -112.17
CA PRO A 17 -71.52 103.65 -112.72
C PRO A 17 -72.96 103.69 -113.28
N ALA A 18 -73.56 104.88 -113.26
CA ALA A 18 -74.92 105.20 -113.71
C ALA A 18 -75.10 105.25 -115.25
N THR A 19 -76.35 105.05 -115.70
CA THR A 19 -76.84 105.05 -117.10
C THR A 19 -77.16 106.44 -117.67
N PRO A 20 -77.10 106.62 -119.02
CA PRO A 20 -77.81 107.70 -119.72
C PRO A 20 -79.01 107.21 -120.57
N THR A 21 -80.10 107.98 -120.57
CA THR A 21 -81.37 107.75 -121.31
C THR A 21 -81.44 108.56 -122.61
N GLY A 22 -82.03 108.01 -123.69
CA GLY A 22 -82.29 108.70 -124.97
C GLY A 22 -83.68 109.38 -125.07
N PRO A 23 -83.91 110.29 -126.05
CA PRO A 23 -85.10 111.17 -126.12
C PRO A 23 -86.41 110.47 -126.56
N ARG A 24 -87.57 110.98 -126.10
CA ARG A 24 -88.93 110.42 -126.33
C ARG A 24 -89.73 111.23 -127.36
N GLY A 25 -90.43 110.55 -128.29
CA GLY A 25 -91.32 111.13 -129.33
C GLY A 25 -92.83 111.29 -128.93
N PRO A 26 -93.67 111.91 -129.79
CA PRO A 26 -95.03 112.39 -129.48
C PRO A 26 -96.13 111.29 -129.34
N LYS A 27 -97.25 111.58 -128.66
CA LYS A 27 -98.29 110.62 -128.17
C LYS A 27 -99.46 110.37 -129.17
N GLY A 28 -99.90 109.09 -129.35
CA GLY A 28 -101.04 108.62 -130.18
C GLY A 28 -102.04 107.68 -129.46
N TRP A 29 -103.14 107.26 -130.11
CA TRP A 29 -104.26 106.46 -129.54
C TRP A 29 -103.92 104.97 -129.30
N THR A 30 -104.37 104.39 -128.17
CA THR A 30 -104.19 102.96 -127.80
C THR A 30 -105.56 102.24 -127.75
N PRO A 31 -105.73 101.05 -128.40
CA PRO A 31 -107.00 100.32 -128.41
C PRO A 31 -107.29 99.60 -127.09
N VAL A 32 -108.58 99.45 -126.79
CA VAL A 32 -109.10 98.65 -125.67
C VAL A 32 -109.75 97.39 -126.23
N PHE A 33 -109.19 96.23 -125.89
CA PHE A 33 -109.66 94.92 -126.35
C PHE A 33 -110.61 94.27 -125.35
N LEU A 34 -111.59 93.55 -125.87
CA LEU A 34 -112.51 92.70 -125.13
C LEU A 34 -112.50 91.30 -125.77
N SER A 35 -112.17 90.29 -124.99
CA SER A 35 -112.30 88.89 -125.42
C SER A 35 -113.70 88.38 -125.11
N LEU A 36 -114.31 87.69 -126.08
CA LEU A 36 -115.67 87.18 -126.03
C LEU A 36 -115.68 85.72 -126.46
N ASN A 37 -116.64 84.94 -125.95
CA ASN A 37 -116.88 83.57 -126.40
C ASN A 37 -118.27 83.51 -127.04
N ASP A 38 -118.38 82.87 -128.21
CA ASP A 38 -119.68 82.68 -128.90
C ASP A 38 -120.12 81.21 -128.98
N GLY A 39 -119.62 80.39 -128.05
CA GLY A 39 -119.82 78.95 -128.00
C GLY A 39 -118.48 78.27 -127.77
N ALA A 40 -118.07 77.40 -128.70
CA ALA A 40 -116.78 76.73 -128.66
C ALA A 40 -115.58 77.64 -129.05
N ARG A 41 -115.86 78.84 -129.59
CA ARG A 41 -114.84 79.75 -130.12
C ARG A 41 -114.48 80.85 -129.13
N ARG A 42 -113.22 81.26 -129.15
CA ARG A 42 -112.72 82.47 -128.47
C ARG A 42 -112.46 83.58 -129.49
N LEU A 43 -113.08 84.75 -129.31
CA LEU A 43 -113.07 85.90 -130.22
C LEU A 43 -112.51 87.17 -129.52
N VAL A 44 -112.13 88.21 -130.30
CA VAL A 44 -111.61 89.50 -129.78
C VAL A 44 -112.26 90.71 -130.47
N ARG A 45 -112.68 91.73 -129.70
CA ARG A 45 -113.29 92.99 -130.17
C ARG A 45 -112.56 94.22 -129.63
N ILE A 46 -112.36 95.24 -130.47
CA ILE A 46 -111.96 96.58 -130.04
C ILE A 46 -113.21 97.36 -129.63
N THR A 47 -113.26 97.79 -128.38
CA THR A 47 -114.44 98.44 -127.79
C THR A 47 -114.25 99.93 -127.53
N GLY A 48 -113.00 100.41 -127.58
CA GLY A 48 -112.69 101.82 -127.39
C GLY A 48 -111.22 102.12 -127.62
N TRP A 49 -110.87 103.40 -127.48
CA TRP A 49 -109.50 103.91 -127.64
C TRP A 49 -109.19 104.92 -126.54
N THR A 50 -107.94 104.96 -126.07
CA THR A 50 -107.50 105.88 -124.99
C THR A 50 -106.20 106.62 -125.36
N GLY A 51 -106.01 107.83 -124.83
CA GLY A 51 -104.71 108.53 -124.80
C GLY A 51 -104.33 109.49 -125.94
N GLY A 52 -105.17 109.73 -126.96
CA GLY A 52 -104.87 110.63 -128.09
C GLY A 52 -105.55 112.00 -128.04
N VAL A 53 -105.16 112.90 -128.95
CA VAL A 53 -105.62 114.32 -129.03
C VAL A 53 -106.30 114.67 -130.38
N ALA A 54 -106.40 113.70 -131.30
CA ALA A 54 -107.04 113.80 -132.62
C ALA A 54 -108.36 112.99 -132.64
N PRO A 55 -109.21 113.02 -133.69
CA PRO A 55 -110.45 112.24 -133.71
C PRO A 55 -110.24 110.74 -133.43
N VAL A 56 -111.12 110.12 -132.65
CA VAL A 56 -111.01 108.72 -132.22
C VAL A 56 -111.27 107.75 -133.40
N PRO A 57 -110.47 106.67 -133.56
CA PRO A 57 -110.72 105.62 -134.56
C PRO A 57 -111.98 104.77 -134.27
N ALA A 58 -112.48 104.07 -135.30
CA ALA A 58 -113.65 103.18 -135.19
C ALA A 58 -113.40 101.94 -134.31
N THR A 59 -114.48 101.32 -133.83
CA THR A 59 -114.50 100.12 -132.95
C THR A 59 -115.22 98.95 -133.63
N GLY A 60 -114.79 97.70 -133.41
CA GLY A 60 -115.34 96.49 -134.08
C GLY A 60 -114.62 95.18 -133.68
N PHE A 61 -115.07 94.02 -134.17
CA PHE A 61 -114.44 92.69 -134.00
C PHE A 61 -113.21 92.51 -134.90
N LEU A 62 -112.21 91.78 -134.42
CA LEU A 62 -111.05 91.42 -135.24
C LEU A 62 -111.41 90.23 -136.14
N GLY A 63 -111.59 90.52 -137.43
CA GLY A 63 -111.70 89.53 -138.49
C GLY A 63 -110.40 89.40 -139.28
N PRO A 64 -110.31 88.39 -140.15
CA PRO A 64 -109.10 88.12 -140.93
C PRO A 64 -108.73 89.23 -141.94
N ALA A 65 -109.67 90.13 -142.28
CA ALA A 65 -109.45 91.25 -143.21
C ALA A 65 -109.41 92.65 -142.54
N GLY A 66 -109.64 92.75 -141.23
CA GLY A 66 -109.72 94.03 -140.51
C GLY A 66 -110.84 94.06 -139.47
N LEU A 67 -111.21 95.27 -139.02
CA LEU A 67 -112.32 95.45 -138.08
C LEU A 67 -113.66 95.21 -138.78
N THR A 68 -114.48 94.33 -138.22
CA THR A 68 -115.84 94.01 -138.69
C THR A 68 -116.87 94.17 -137.59
N ASP A 69 -118.10 94.58 -137.92
CA ASP A 69 -119.18 94.71 -136.95
C ASP A 69 -119.99 93.41 -136.77
N THR A 70 -119.77 92.41 -137.62
CA THR A 70 -120.48 91.11 -137.59
C THR A 70 -119.70 90.02 -136.86
N LEU A 71 -120.39 89.35 -135.93
CA LEU A 71 -119.81 88.31 -135.06
C LEU A 71 -119.48 87.01 -135.82
N ALA A 72 -120.22 86.71 -136.89
CA ALA A 72 -119.98 85.52 -137.73
C ALA A 72 -118.61 85.55 -138.42
N ASP A 73 -118.10 86.75 -138.74
CA ASP A 73 -116.86 86.95 -139.49
C ASP A 73 -115.61 87.07 -138.59
N ALA A 74 -115.76 86.82 -137.29
CA ALA A 74 -114.67 86.85 -136.31
C ALA A 74 -113.89 85.51 -136.28
N THR A 75 -112.57 85.59 -136.02
CA THR A 75 -111.64 84.44 -135.98
C THR A 75 -111.64 83.72 -134.62
N ASP A 76 -111.55 82.38 -134.61
CA ASP A 76 -111.42 81.53 -133.40
C ASP A 76 -109.97 81.31 -132.97
N PHE A 77 -109.74 81.26 -131.66
CA PHE A 77 -108.43 81.18 -131.02
C PHE A 77 -108.30 80.07 -129.92
N ALA A 78 -108.97 78.91 -130.01
CA ALA A 78 -108.91 77.81 -128.99
C ALA A 78 -107.96 76.59 -129.30
N PRO A 79 -107.41 75.85 -128.28
CA PRO A 79 -106.45 74.71 -128.45
C PRO A 79 -107.02 73.24 -128.41
N ARG A 80 -106.22 72.23 -128.84
CA ARG A 80 -106.53 70.75 -129.04
C ARG A 80 -106.66 69.93 -127.73
N GLY A 81 -107.53 68.90 -127.61
CA GLY A 81 -107.83 68.19 -126.33
C GLY A 81 -108.06 66.65 -126.37
N LEU A 82 -107.88 65.94 -125.24
CA LEU A 82 -108.00 64.47 -125.15
C LEU A 82 -109.46 64.01 -124.92
N LEU A 83 -109.87 62.90 -125.54
CA LEU A 83 -111.25 62.39 -125.56
C LEU A 83 -111.48 61.17 -124.64
N SER A 84 -110.63 60.13 -124.70
CA SER A 84 -110.77 58.92 -123.85
C SER A 84 -109.48 58.10 -123.71
N VAL A 85 -109.48 57.14 -122.80
CA VAL A 85 -108.36 56.21 -122.53
C VAL A 85 -108.89 54.78 -122.41
N ALA A 86 -108.22 53.82 -123.05
CA ALA A 86 -108.54 52.39 -123.02
C ALA A 86 -107.26 51.56 -122.84
N GLN A 87 -107.39 50.29 -122.46
CA GLN A 87 -106.27 49.36 -122.39
C GLN A 87 -106.48 48.25 -123.42
N ASP A 88 -105.43 47.91 -124.16
CA ASP A 88 -105.48 46.89 -125.20
C ASP A 88 -105.24 45.48 -124.62
N PRO A 89 -105.50 44.41 -125.41
CA PRO A 89 -105.34 43.02 -124.95
C PRO A 89 -103.91 42.63 -124.55
N ASP A 90 -102.91 43.38 -125.01
CA ASP A 90 -101.50 43.18 -124.64
C ASP A 90 -101.11 44.00 -123.39
N ALA A 91 -102.12 44.49 -122.67
CA ALA A 91 -102.03 45.30 -121.46
C ALA A 91 -101.37 46.68 -121.64
N ASN A 92 -101.27 47.18 -122.89
CA ASN A 92 -100.78 48.52 -123.17
C ASN A 92 -101.91 49.55 -123.03
N LEU A 93 -101.59 50.78 -122.60
CA LEU A 93 -102.58 51.85 -122.45
C LEU A 93 -102.67 52.69 -123.74
N VAL A 94 -103.88 52.96 -124.26
CA VAL A 94 -104.15 53.73 -125.49
C VAL A 94 -105.01 54.96 -125.19
N LEU A 95 -104.58 56.14 -125.67
CA LEU A 95 -105.24 57.44 -125.48
C LEU A 95 -105.85 57.92 -126.81
N HIS A 96 -107.13 58.33 -126.84
CA HIS A 96 -107.84 58.86 -128.00
C HIS A 96 -108.14 60.37 -127.85
N TYR A 97 -107.89 61.20 -128.88
CA TYR A 97 -108.04 62.67 -128.85
C TYR A 97 -109.27 63.17 -129.63
N ASN A 98 -109.71 64.40 -129.31
CA ASN A 98 -110.95 65.01 -129.83
C ASN A 98 -110.89 65.41 -131.32
N ASP A 99 -109.74 65.20 -131.94
CA ASP A 99 -109.54 65.38 -133.38
C ASP A 99 -109.43 64.05 -134.15
N GLY A 100 -109.65 62.91 -133.46
CA GLY A 100 -109.69 61.57 -134.04
C GLY A 100 -108.37 60.78 -133.97
N THR A 101 -107.29 61.33 -133.42
CA THR A 101 -105.98 60.65 -133.33
C THR A 101 -105.82 59.81 -132.06
N SER A 102 -104.94 58.80 -132.04
CA SER A 102 -104.70 57.93 -130.86
C SER A 102 -103.22 57.56 -130.64
N GLN A 103 -102.80 57.28 -129.39
CA GLN A 103 -101.41 56.95 -129.01
C GLN A 103 -101.34 55.81 -127.96
N THR A 104 -100.39 54.86 -128.11
CA THR A 104 -100.24 53.66 -127.23
C THR A 104 -98.92 53.64 -126.44
N ILE A 105 -98.94 53.11 -125.21
CA ILE A 105 -97.77 53.01 -124.28
C ILE A 105 -97.55 51.56 -123.76
N PRO A 106 -96.34 50.93 -123.92
CA PRO A 106 -96.07 49.52 -123.56
C PRO A 106 -95.80 49.16 -122.08
N ALA A 107 -96.05 47.89 -121.70
CA ALA A 107 -96.06 47.34 -120.32
C ALA A 107 -94.70 46.86 -119.71
N TYR A 108 -93.76 47.75 -119.38
CA TYR A 108 -92.39 47.41 -118.90
C TYR A 108 -92.22 47.11 -117.38
N PHE A 109 -93.27 47.16 -116.55
CA PHE A 109 -93.10 47.29 -115.08
C PHE A 109 -93.03 45.98 -114.25
N ALA A 110 -93.21 44.80 -114.83
CA ALA A 110 -93.31 43.55 -114.06
C ALA A 110 -91.95 42.95 -113.61
N ASP A 111 -90.89 43.05 -114.41
CA ASP A 111 -89.57 42.43 -114.11
C ASP A 111 -88.81 43.11 -112.96
N VAL A 112 -89.07 44.40 -112.70
CA VAL A 112 -88.33 45.19 -111.71
C VAL A 112 -88.67 44.76 -110.27
N LEU A 113 -89.90 44.33 -110.01
CA LEU A 113 -90.35 43.93 -108.67
C LEU A 113 -89.70 42.63 -108.19
N ALA A 114 -89.50 41.66 -109.09
CA ALA A 114 -88.88 40.37 -108.75
C ALA A 114 -87.41 40.54 -108.34
N LYS A 115 -86.68 41.47 -108.99
CA LYS A 115 -85.28 41.71 -108.68
C LYS A 115 -85.06 42.45 -107.34
N ALA A 116 -86.02 43.27 -106.91
CA ALA A 116 -85.95 43.95 -105.62
C ALA A 116 -85.96 42.97 -104.43
N ALA A 117 -86.76 41.89 -104.49
CA ALA A 117 -86.85 40.91 -103.40
C ALA A 117 -85.58 40.05 -103.21
N GLU A 118 -84.86 39.77 -104.30
CA GLU A 118 -83.58 39.03 -104.26
C GLU A 118 -82.49 39.87 -103.59
N VAL A 119 -82.43 41.17 -103.91
CA VAL A 119 -81.48 42.13 -103.30
C VAL A 119 -81.72 42.28 -101.79
N ASP A 120 -82.97 42.26 -101.34
CA ASP A 120 -83.29 42.33 -99.90
C ASP A 120 -82.84 41.07 -99.14
N ALA A 121 -82.98 39.88 -99.74
CA ALA A 121 -82.51 38.63 -99.11
C ALA A 121 -80.98 38.58 -98.97
N ASP A 122 -80.26 39.03 -100.00
CA ASP A 122 -78.80 39.16 -99.96
C ASP A 122 -78.35 40.20 -98.92
N ALA A 123 -79.08 41.32 -98.79
CA ALA A 123 -78.79 42.33 -97.77
C ALA A 123 -78.91 41.77 -96.34
N ILE A 124 -79.92 40.94 -96.08
CA ILE A 124 -80.08 40.26 -94.77
C ILE A 124 -78.94 39.25 -94.53
N ALA A 125 -78.54 38.48 -95.54
CA ALA A 125 -77.44 37.53 -95.43
C ALA A 125 -76.09 38.22 -95.17
N VAL A 126 -75.85 39.38 -95.80
CA VAL A 126 -74.67 40.22 -95.54
C VAL A 126 -74.68 40.75 -94.10
N GLU A 127 -75.82 41.20 -93.59
CA GLU A 127 -75.90 41.70 -92.22
C GLU A 127 -75.69 40.59 -91.17
N LEU A 128 -76.24 39.39 -91.38
CA LEU A 128 -75.96 38.23 -90.53
C LEU A 128 -74.47 37.84 -90.55
N THR A 129 -73.85 37.85 -91.74
CA THR A 129 -72.41 37.60 -91.88
C THR A 129 -71.58 38.66 -91.16
N ARG A 130 -71.98 39.94 -91.26
CA ARG A 130 -71.33 41.05 -90.55
C ARG A 130 -71.41 40.87 -89.04
N GLN A 131 -72.59 40.48 -88.51
CA GLN A 131 -72.78 40.21 -87.09
C GLN A 131 -71.94 39.04 -86.61
N PHE A 132 -71.88 37.95 -87.38
CA PHE A 132 -71.03 36.80 -87.07
C PHE A 132 -69.54 37.17 -87.05
N LEU A 133 -69.07 37.96 -88.02
CA LEU A 133 -67.69 38.44 -88.06
C LEU A 133 -67.36 39.37 -86.88
N VAL A 134 -68.31 40.20 -86.44
CA VAL A 134 -68.15 41.03 -85.23
C VAL A 134 -68.04 40.14 -83.99
N GLN A 135 -68.90 39.14 -83.83
CA GLN A 135 -68.82 38.19 -82.72
C GLN A 135 -67.51 37.40 -82.71
N LEU A 136 -67.05 36.93 -83.87
CA LEU A 136 -65.75 36.26 -84.01
C LEU A 136 -64.59 37.19 -83.64
N ARG A 137 -64.62 38.45 -84.08
CA ARG A 137 -63.59 39.43 -83.72
C ARG A 137 -63.58 39.66 -82.21
N ASP A 138 -64.74 39.86 -81.60
CA ASP A 138 -64.83 40.16 -80.17
C ASP A 138 -64.36 38.95 -79.34
N ALA A 139 -64.72 37.71 -79.74
CA ALA A 139 -64.20 36.49 -79.14
C ALA A 139 -62.68 36.37 -79.30
N LEU A 140 -62.14 36.69 -80.49
CA LEU A 140 -60.69 36.67 -80.73
C LEU A 140 -59.96 37.71 -79.87
N VAL A 141 -60.55 38.89 -79.65
CA VAL A 141 -59.99 39.91 -78.75
C VAL A 141 -59.96 39.42 -77.30
N VAL A 142 -61.01 38.73 -76.83
CA VAL A 142 -61.03 38.12 -75.49
C VAL A 142 -59.94 37.07 -75.35
N THR A 143 -59.83 36.13 -76.30
CA THR A 143 -58.79 35.10 -76.28
C THR A 143 -57.39 35.70 -76.36
N ALA A 144 -57.17 36.74 -77.17
CA ALA A 144 -55.90 37.46 -77.20
C ALA A 144 -55.57 38.08 -75.83
N GLY A 145 -56.56 38.66 -75.14
CA GLY A 145 -56.39 39.17 -73.78
C GLY A 145 -56.08 38.09 -72.74
N GLU A 146 -56.70 36.91 -72.86
CA GLU A 146 -56.38 35.75 -72.01
C GLU A 146 -54.95 35.25 -72.27
N VAL A 147 -54.53 35.16 -73.54
CA VAL A 147 -53.16 34.79 -73.92
C VAL A 147 -52.14 35.81 -73.40
N ASP A 148 -52.44 37.11 -73.48
CA ASP A 148 -51.58 38.16 -72.92
C ASP A 148 -51.47 38.05 -71.39
N ALA A 149 -52.58 37.74 -70.69
CA ALA A 149 -52.58 37.52 -69.24
C ALA A 149 -51.76 36.28 -68.85
N ASP A 150 -51.92 35.17 -69.58
CA ASP A 150 -51.12 33.95 -69.38
C ASP A 150 -49.64 34.21 -69.66
N ALA A 151 -49.30 34.96 -70.71
CA ALA A 151 -47.94 35.35 -71.00
C ALA A 151 -47.31 36.19 -69.87
N GLN A 152 -48.08 37.11 -69.28
CA GLN A 152 -47.66 37.87 -68.09
C GLN A 152 -47.45 36.97 -66.87
N ALA A 153 -48.35 36.00 -66.63
CA ALA A 153 -48.23 35.04 -65.53
C ALA A 153 -47.00 34.12 -65.70
N VAL A 154 -46.71 33.68 -66.92
CA VAL A 154 -45.49 32.92 -67.25
C VAL A 154 -44.24 33.76 -67.01
N GLU A 155 -44.23 35.03 -67.41
CA GLU A 155 -43.09 35.92 -67.18
C GLU A 155 -42.86 36.19 -65.69
N LEU A 156 -43.93 36.40 -64.90
CA LEU A 156 -43.84 36.51 -63.45
C LEU A 156 -43.29 35.22 -62.81
N THR A 157 -43.74 34.06 -63.27
CA THR A 157 -43.24 32.75 -62.80
C THR A 157 -41.77 32.58 -63.16
N ARG A 158 -41.36 32.97 -64.37
CA ARG A 158 -39.96 32.95 -64.80
C ARG A 158 -39.10 33.85 -63.93
N GLN A 159 -39.55 35.06 -63.61
CA GLN A 159 -38.86 35.97 -62.70
C GLN A 159 -38.76 35.39 -61.29
N PHE A 160 -39.84 34.79 -60.78
CA PHE A 160 -39.83 34.09 -59.49
C PHE A 160 -38.79 32.96 -59.45
N LEU A 161 -38.72 32.12 -60.49
CA LEU A 161 -37.75 31.03 -60.59
C LEU A 161 -36.31 31.55 -60.67
N VAL A 162 -36.05 32.65 -61.39
CA VAL A 162 -34.72 33.29 -61.44
C VAL A 162 -34.32 33.82 -60.06
N ASN A 163 -35.25 34.45 -59.34
CA ASN A 163 -35.01 34.94 -57.98
C ASN A 163 -34.74 33.77 -57.02
N LEU A 164 -35.51 32.68 -57.12
CA LEU A 164 -35.32 31.48 -56.32
C LEU A 164 -33.95 30.83 -56.60
N GLN A 165 -33.55 30.72 -57.86
CA GLN A 165 -32.22 30.21 -58.23
C GLN A 165 -31.10 31.08 -57.66
N THR A 166 -31.27 32.41 -57.71
CA THR A 166 -30.30 33.35 -57.16
C THR A 166 -30.17 33.19 -55.65
N ALA A 167 -31.30 33.08 -54.93
CA ALA A 167 -31.30 32.83 -53.49
C ALA A 167 -30.66 31.48 -53.14
N LEU A 168 -30.98 30.42 -53.89
CA LEU A 168 -30.40 29.09 -53.67
C LEU A 168 -28.89 29.09 -53.90
N ASN A 169 -28.40 29.77 -54.93
CA ASN A 169 -26.97 29.93 -55.20
C ASN A 169 -26.27 30.71 -54.07
N ALA A 170 -26.92 31.75 -53.52
CA ALA A 170 -26.38 32.51 -52.39
C ALA A 170 -26.27 31.63 -51.13
N THR A 171 -27.31 30.86 -50.81
CA THR A 171 -27.27 29.90 -49.69
C THR A 171 -26.23 28.81 -49.89
N ALA A 172 -26.07 28.28 -51.12
CA ALA A 172 -25.02 27.31 -51.42
C ALA A 172 -23.62 27.91 -51.17
N ALA A 173 -23.39 29.16 -51.57
CA ALA A 173 -22.13 29.86 -51.31
C ALA A 173 -21.88 30.11 -49.81
N GLU A 174 -22.93 30.40 -49.03
CA GLU A 174 -22.84 30.50 -47.56
C GLU A 174 -22.46 29.15 -46.93
N VAL A 175 -23.10 28.06 -47.36
CA VAL A 175 -22.78 26.70 -46.89
C VAL A 175 -21.33 26.32 -47.24
N ASP A 176 -20.86 26.64 -48.44
CA ASP A 176 -19.48 26.40 -48.83
C ASP A 176 -18.49 27.22 -47.97
N ALA A 177 -18.82 28.48 -47.68
CA ALA A 177 -18.02 29.32 -46.79
C ALA A 177 -17.98 28.78 -45.35
N ASP A 178 -19.12 28.32 -44.83
CA ASP A 178 -19.21 27.68 -43.52
C ASP A 178 -18.42 26.37 -43.49
N ALA A 179 -18.48 25.55 -44.54
CA ALA A 179 -17.69 24.32 -44.64
C ALA A 179 -16.18 24.60 -44.61
N ILE A 180 -15.72 25.66 -45.29
CA ILE A 180 -14.33 26.12 -45.22
C ILE A 180 -13.98 26.59 -43.81
N ALA A 181 -14.84 27.36 -43.15
CA ALA A 181 -14.62 27.84 -41.78
C ALA A 181 -14.54 26.69 -40.77
N VAL A 182 -15.39 25.67 -40.91
CA VAL A 182 -15.35 24.43 -40.11
C VAL A 182 -14.04 23.68 -40.34
N GLU A 183 -13.59 23.54 -41.59
CA GLU A 183 -12.34 22.85 -41.90
C GLU A 183 -11.12 23.61 -41.34
N LEU A 184 -11.09 24.93 -41.45
CA LEU A 184 -10.05 25.77 -40.81
C LEU A 184 -10.05 25.60 -39.29
N THR A 185 -11.24 25.59 -38.67
CA THR A 185 -11.38 25.35 -37.22
C THR A 185 -10.86 23.97 -36.85
N ARG A 186 -11.18 22.94 -37.63
CA ARG A 186 -10.69 21.57 -37.43
C ARG A 186 -9.16 21.51 -37.53
N GLN A 187 -8.57 22.18 -38.52
CA GLN A 187 -7.11 22.26 -38.68
C GLN A 187 -6.46 22.98 -37.49
N PHE A 188 -7.04 24.09 -37.03
CA PHE A 188 -6.58 24.80 -35.84
C PHE A 188 -6.64 23.93 -34.57
N LEU A 189 -7.73 23.18 -34.37
CA LEU A 189 -7.86 22.26 -33.24
C LEU A 189 -6.84 21.11 -33.30
N VAL A 190 -6.53 20.61 -34.50
CA VAL A 190 -5.47 19.62 -34.70
C VAL A 190 -4.11 20.19 -34.33
N GLN A 191 -3.79 21.42 -34.76
CA GLN A 191 -2.54 22.09 -34.39
C GLN A 191 -2.43 22.33 -32.88
N LEU A 192 -3.52 22.76 -32.24
CA LEU A 192 -3.56 22.93 -30.78
C LEU A 192 -3.34 21.60 -30.04
N ARG A 193 -3.97 20.52 -30.50
CA ARG A 193 -3.77 19.19 -29.93
C ARG A 193 -2.31 18.75 -30.06
N ASP A 194 -1.72 18.91 -31.25
CA ASP A 194 -0.35 18.48 -31.49
C ASP A 194 0.65 19.30 -30.65
N ALA A 195 0.42 20.61 -30.51
CA ALA A 195 1.18 21.47 -29.60
C ALA A 195 1.04 21.03 -28.14
N LEU A 196 -0.18 20.70 -27.69
CA LEU A 196 -0.44 20.22 -26.34
C LEU A 196 0.27 18.87 -26.07
N VAL A 197 0.33 17.98 -27.06
CA VAL A 197 1.07 16.71 -26.96
C VAL A 197 2.56 16.96 -26.79
N VAL A 198 3.14 17.93 -27.53
CA VAL A 198 4.55 18.32 -27.36
C VAL A 198 4.79 18.86 -25.95
N THR A 199 3.97 19.80 -25.48
CA THR A 199 4.10 20.35 -24.12
C THR A 199 3.94 19.27 -23.05
N ALA A 200 3.01 18.32 -23.21
CA ALA A 200 2.88 17.19 -22.29
C ALA A 200 4.15 16.33 -22.27
N GLY A 201 4.76 16.08 -23.43
CA GLY A 201 6.04 15.38 -23.52
C GLY A 201 7.20 16.12 -22.85
N GLU A 202 7.25 17.46 -22.96
CA GLU A 202 8.22 18.30 -22.24
C GLU A 202 8.02 18.22 -20.73
N VAL A 203 6.77 18.30 -20.25
CA VAL A 203 6.43 18.16 -18.83
C VAL A 203 6.82 16.77 -18.29
N ASP A 204 6.58 15.70 -19.06
CA ASP A 204 7.00 14.35 -18.70
C ASP A 204 8.53 14.23 -18.62
N ALA A 205 9.27 14.86 -19.54
CA ALA A 205 10.73 14.90 -19.52
C ALA A 205 11.26 15.67 -18.29
N ASP A 206 10.66 16.83 -17.97
CA ASP A 206 11.00 17.60 -16.78
C ASP A 206 10.70 16.82 -15.50
N ALA A 207 9.56 16.12 -15.44
CA ALA A 207 9.21 15.27 -14.31
C ALA A 207 10.24 14.14 -14.10
N GLN A 208 10.71 13.51 -15.19
CA GLN A 208 11.80 12.52 -15.13
C GLN A 208 13.11 13.15 -14.64
N ALA A 209 13.46 14.35 -15.11
CA ALA A 209 14.66 15.07 -14.67
C ALA A 209 14.60 15.44 -13.16
N VAL A 210 13.43 15.85 -12.68
CA VAL A 210 13.19 16.10 -11.25
C VAL A 210 13.33 14.81 -10.43
N GLU A 211 12.80 13.68 -10.91
CA GLU A 211 12.93 12.39 -10.22
C GLU A 211 14.39 11.91 -10.17
N LEU A 212 15.15 12.07 -11.26
CA LEU A 212 16.60 11.80 -11.26
C LEU A 212 17.34 12.70 -10.26
N THR A 213 16.98 13.99 -10.19
CA THR A 213 17.56 14.93 -9.23
C THR A 213 17.22 14.52 -7.79
N ARG A 214 15.99 14.08 -7.53
CA ARG A 214 15.55 13.57 -6.23
C ARG A 214 16.35 12.34 -5.82
N GLN A 215 16.55 11.39 -6.73
CA GLN A 215 17.37 10.20 -6.49
C GLN A 215 18.83 10.57 -6.22
N PHE A 216 19.40 11.50 -6.98
CA PHE A 216 20.74 12.03 -6.72
C PHE A 216 20.87 12.63 -5.32
N LEU A 217 19.90 13.44 -4.88
CA LEU A 217 19.90 14.04 -3.54
C LEU A 217 19.77 12.99 -2.43
N VAL A 218 18.96 11.94 -2.62
CA VAL A 218 18.86 10.82 -1.68
C VAL A 218 20.18 10.06 -1.56
N ASN A 219 20.85 9.81 -2.69
CA ASN A 219 22.17 9.17 -2.69
C ASN A 219 23.21 10.04 -2.00
N LEU A 220 23.21 11.35 -2.25
CA LEU A 220 24.09 12.31 -1.59
C LEU A 220 23.86 12.34 -0.07
N GLN A 221 22.60 12.35 0.37
CA GLN A 221 22.26 12.29 1.80
C GLN A 221 22.75 11.00 2.44
N THR A 222 22.62 9.88 1.73
CA THR A 222 23.08 8.56 2.21
C THR A 222 24.60 8.55 2.37
N ALA A 223 25.34 9.08 1.39
CA ALA A 223 26.78 9.23 1.47
C ALA A 223 27.21 10.16 2.62
N LEU A 224 26.52 11.28 2.80
CA LEU A 224 26.80 12.22 3.88
C LEU A 224 26.57 11.59 5.27
N ASN A 225 25.49 10.83 5.43
CA ASN A 225 25.21 10.10 6.67
C ASN A 225 26.29 9.04 6.97
N ALA A 226 26.78 8.35 5.94
CA ALA A 226 27.87 7.38 6.09
C ALA A 226 29.17 8.08 6.55
N THR A 227 29.55 9.18 5.90
CA THR A 227 30.72 9.98 6.33
C THR A 227 30.57 10.53 7.74
N ALA A 228 29.39 11.01 8.13
CA ALA A 228 29.14 11.45 9.51
C ALA A 228 29.34 10.31 10.52
N SER A 229 28.90 9.10 10.17
CA SER A 229 29.07 7.91 11.02
C SER A 229 30.54 7.50 11.15
N GLU A 230 31.32 7.63 10.07
CA GLU A 230 32.78 7.42 10.10
C GLU A 230 33.48 8.44 11.01
N VAL A 231 33.10 9.73 10.91
CA VAL A 231 33.64 10.79 11.78
C VAL A 231 33.31 10.54 13.25
N ASP A 232 32.08 10.09 13.56
CA ASP A 232 31.69 9.74 14.93
C ASP A 232 32.50 8.54 15.46
N ALA A 233 32.75 7.53 14.62
CA ALA A 233 33.58 6.39 14.98
C ALA A 233 35.04 6.80 15.25
N ASP A 234 35.60 7.68 14.41
CA ASP A 234 36.94 8.23 14.61
C ASP A 234 37.02 9.08 15.89
N ALA A 235 35.99 9.89 16.19
CA ALA A 235 35.91 10.67 17.42
C ALA A 235 35.88 9.76 18.66
N GLN A 236 35.13 8.66 18.62
CA GLN A 236 35.13 7.66 19.70
C GLN A 236 36.50 6.98 19.86
N ALA A 237 37.17 6.64 18.75
CA ALA A 237 38.51 6.06 18.77
C ALA A 237 39.55 7.02 19.37
N VAL A 238 39.47 8.32 19.05
CA VAL A 238 40.30 9.37 19.66
C VAL A 238 40.04 9.49 21.16
N GLU A 239 38.77 9.46 21.59
CA GLU A 239 38.42 9.53 23.01
C GLU A 239 38.92 8.31 23.79
N LEU A 240 38.79 7.11 23.21
CA LEU A 240 39.34 5.89 23.80
C LEU A 240 40.87 5.97 23.92
N THR A 241 41.54 6.50 22.89
CA THR A 241 42.99 6.75 22.92
C THR A 241 43.37 7.73 24.02
N ARG A 242 42.59 8.80 24.20
CA ARG A 242 42.79 9.78 25.28
C ARG A 242 42.63 9.15 26.66
N GLN A 243 41.60 8.33 26.86
CA GLN A 243 41.38 7.60 28.11
C GLN A 243 42.52 6.61 28.40
N PHE A 244 42.98 5.90 27.38
CA PHE A 244 44.14 5.01 27.49
C PHE A 244 45.40 5.77 27.92
N LEU A 245 45.67 6.95 27.33
CA LEU A 245 46.81 7.78 27.73
C LEU A 245 46.71 8.28 29.17
N VAL A 246 45.51 8.65 29.65
CA VAL A 246 45.29 9.03 31.05
C VAL A 246 45.55 7.85 31.98
N ALA A 247 45.01 6.67 31.68
CA ALA A 247 45.26 5.46 32.46
C ALA A 247 46.74 5.07 32.48
N LEU A 248 47.44 5.23 31.35
CA LEU A 248 48.88 5.02 31.26
C LEU A 248 49.64 6.01 32.17
N GLN A 249 49.24 7.29 32.17
CA GLN A 249 49.85 8.31 33.04
C GLN A 249 49.61 8.00 34.52
N GLU A 250 48.41 7.54 34.89
CA GLU A 250 48.11 7.11 36.27
C GLU A 250 48.96 5.89 36.66
N ALA A 251 49.10 4.91 35.78
CA ALA A 251 49.96 3.75 36.01
C ALA A 251 51.43 4.14 36.18
N VAL A 252 51.92 5.09 35.38
CA VAL A 252 53.27 5.66 35.54
C VAL A 252 53.42 6.37 36.89
N ASN A 253 52.44 7.19 37.30
CA ASN A 253 52.46 7.87 38.58
C ASN A 253 52.44 6.88 39.76
N LEU A 254 51.62 5.84 39.70
CA LEU A 254 51.59 4.75 40.69
C LEU A 254 52.91 4.00 40.75
N THR A 255 53.52 3.72 39.59
CA THR A 255 54.82 3.06 39.51
C THR A 255 55.91 3.93 40.15
N ALA A 256 55.92 5.23 39.88
CA ALA A 256 56.84 6.17 40.50
C ALA A 256 56.66 6.24 42.02
N ALA A 257 55.42 6.27 42.51
CA ALA A 257 55.10 6.21 43.93
C ALA A 257 55.60 4.91 44.57
N LEU A 258 55.34 3.76 43.94
CA LEU A 258 55.79 2.46 44.40
C LEU A 258 57.33 2.37 44.45
N ILE A 259 58.03 2.94 43.46
CA ILE A 259 59.49 3.03 43.48
C ILE A 259 59.95 3.86 44.68
N GLY A 260 59.29 5.00 44.95
CA GLY A 260 59.57 5.84 46.13
C GLY A 260 59.36 5.09 47.45
N ASP A 261 58.24 4.39 47.59
CA ASP A 261 57.93 3.57 48.77
C ASP A 261 58.91 2.42 48.94
N THR A 262 59.27 1.77 47.84
CA THR A 262 60.29 0.71 47.82
C THR A 262 61.64 1.25 48.24
N GLN A 263 62.05 2.42 47.75
CA GLN A 263 63.29 3.07 48.15
C GLN A 263 63.28 3.44 49.64
N ASN A 264 62.16 3.95 50.16
CA ASN A 264 61.99 4.24 51.58
C ASN A 264 62.06 2.97 52.42
N SER A 265 61.42 1.89 51.98
CA SER A 265 61.48 0.57 52.61
C SER A 265 62.89 0.00 52.60
N ILE A 266 63.63 0.12 51.48
CA ILE A 266 65.04 -0.26 51.38
C ILE A 266 65.89 0.55 52.36
N ASN A 267 65.72 1.88 52.41
CA ASN A 267 66.46 2.74 53.34
C ASN A 267 66.14 2.39 54.80
N GLY A 268 64.86 2.14 55.11
CA GLY A 268 64.41 1.69 56.43
C GLY A 268 64.99 0.31 56.79
N THR A 269 65.00 -0.62 55.85
CA THR A 269 65.60 -1.95 56.00
C THR A 269 67.10 -1.86 56.16
N ALA A 270 67.80 -1.01 55.41
CA ALA A 270 69.24 -0.77 55.57
C ALA A 270 69.56 -0.21 56.97
N THR A 271 68.73 0.72 57.46
CA THR A 271 68.84 1.25 58.83
C THR A 271 68.59 0.16 59.88
N GLN A 272 67.57 -0.68 59.67
CA GLN A 272 67.28 -1.81 60.54
C GLN A 272 68.36 -2.89 60.46
N ILE A 273 68.95 -3.16 59.30
CA ILE A 273 70.08 -4.07 59.11
C ILE A 273 71.29 -3.54 59.87
N GLU A 274 71.55 -2.24 59.81
CA GLU A 274 72.64 -1.64 60.57
C GLU A 274 72.40 -1.74 62.08
N ALA A 275 71.18 -1.43 62.53
CA ALA A 275 70.78 -1.60 63.93
C ALA A 275 70.84 -3.08 64.36
N LYS A 276 70.39 -4.00 63.50
CA LYS A 276 70.45 -5.46 63.67
C LYS A 276 71.89 -5.95 63.62
N ARG A 277 72.80 -5.35 62.88
CA ARG A 277 74.23 -5.71 62.86
C ARG A 277 74.86 -5.36 64.20
N VAL A 278 74.51 -4.20 64.76
CA VAL A 278 74.89 -3.80 66.12
C VAL A 278 74.24 -4.73 67.16
N GLU A 279 72.95 -5.02 67.02
CA GLU A 279 72.19 -5.94 67.89
C GLU A 279 72.73 -7.37 67.79
N VAL A 280 73.06 -7.89 66.60
CA VAL A 280 73.64 -9.21 66.35
C VAL A 280 75.07 -9.26 66.85
N ASN A 281 75.85 -8.19 66.76
CA ASN A 281 77.15 -8.17 67.45
C ASN A 281 76.96 -8.27 68.98
N ASN A 282 75.94 -7.62 69.54
CA ASN A 282 75.58 -7.73 70.96
C ASN A 282 74.96 -9.10 71.31
N LEU A 283 74.14 -9.67 70.41
CA LEU A 283 73.47 -10.95 70.57
C LEU A 283 74.41 -12.10 70.25
N THR A 284 75.46 -11.94 69.45
CA THR A 284 76.53 -12.95 69.29
C THR A 284 77.33 -13.05 70.59
N ASN A 285 77.47 -11.92 71.30
CA ASN A 285 77.99 -11.88 72.66
C ASN A 285 76.99 -12.44 73.71
N GLN A 286 75.67 -12.45 73.44
CA GLN A 286 74.64 -13.03 74.32
C GLN A 286 74.22 -14.46 73.95
N ALA A 287 74.34 -14.91 72.70
CA ALA A 287 73.95 -16.22 72.15
C ALA A 287 74.97 -17.32 72.44
N ALA A 288 76.09 -16.97 73.08
CA ALA A 288 76.78 -17.90 73.97
C ALA A 288 75.89 -18.39 75.14
N ALA A 289 74.71 -17.78 75.33
CA ALA A 289 73.69 -18.15 76.30
C ALA A 289 72.28 -18.10 75.67
N ILE A 290 71.67 -19.28 75.51
CA ILE A 290 70.20 -19.54 75.60
C ILE A 290 69.37 -19.66 74.29
N VAL A 291 68.40 -20.58 74.40
CA VAL A 291 67.61 -21.38 73.45
C VAL A 291 66.17 -20.86 73.28
N PHE A 292 65.56 -21.02 72.10
CA PHE A 292 64.15 -20.69 71.83
C PHE A 292 63.18 -21.85 72.13
N ASN A 293 62.06 -21.53 72.78
CA ASN A 293 60.98 -22.44 73.17
C ASN A 293 59.83 -22.34 72.14
N GLY A 294 59.49 -23.46 71.47
CA GLY A 294 58.52 -23.51 70.38
C GLY A 294 57.09 -23.83 70.83
N SER A 295 56.10 -23.27 70.12
CA SER A 295 54.67 -23.62 70.23
C SER A 295 54.43 -25.10 69.86
N THR A 296 53.71 -25.84 70.70
CA THR A 296 53.52 -27.30 70.63
C THR A 296 52.24 -27.78 69.93
N ASP A 297 51.37 -26.87 69.48
CA ASP A 297 49.98 -27.22 69.18
C ASP A 297 49.70 -27.62 67.72
N TRP A 298 50.63 -27.32 66.81
CA TRP A 298 50.57 -27.75 65.41
C TRP A 298 51.51 -28.94 65.16
N PRO A 299 51.19 -29.82 64.20
CA PRO A 299 52.11 -30.88 63.77
C PRO A 299 53.46 -30.29 63.39
N THR A 300 54.52 -30.76 64.04
CA THR A 300 55.90 -30.46 63.65
C THR A 300 56.40 -31.39 62.56
N VAL A 301 55.65 -32.45 62.28
CA VAL A 301 55.90 -33.38 61.18
C VAL A 301 55.26 -32.88 59.88
N PRO A 302 55.99 -32.84 58.75
CA PRO A 302 55.41 -32.45 57.47
C PRO A 302 54.41 -33.50 56.97
N PRO A 303 53.38 -33.11 56.21
CA PRO A 303 52.44 -34.04 55.60
C PRO A 303 53.15 -34.91 54.54
N LEU A 304 52.75 -36.18 54.43
CA LEU A 304 53.21 -37.13 53.40
C LEU A 304 52.53 -36.86 52.04
N SER A 305 51.28 -36.39 52.09
CA SER A 305 50.54 -35.87 50.95
C SER A 305 49.61 -34.79 51.49
N SER A 306 49.52 -33.68 50.79
CA SER A 306 48.55 -32.63 51.08
C SER A 306 48.10 -32.05 49.77
N TRP A 307 46.81 -31.85 49.65
CA TRP A 307 46.22 -31.11 48.55
C TRP A 307 45.01 -30.37 49.05
N HIS A 308 44.87 -29.15 48.57
CA HIS A 308 43.87 -28.20 49.03
C HIS A 308 43.24 -27.53 47.81
N CYS A 309 41.93 -27.70 47.64
CA CYS A 309 41.26 -27.20 46.45
C CYS A 309 41.33 -25.67 46.33
N ASP A 310 41.40 -24.93 47.45
CA ASP A 310 41.49 -23.47 47.43
C ASP A 310 42.85 -22.96 46.90
N SER A 311 43.95 -23.71 47.07
CA SER A 311 45.27 -23.34 46.50
C SER A 311 45.40 -23.75 45.03
N GLY A 312 44.50 -24.60 44.52
CA GLY A 312 44.60 -25.21 43.21
C GLY A 312 45.63 -26.34 43.14
N GLU A 313 46.27 -26.68 44.25
CA GLU A 313 47.25 -27.76 44.35
C GLU A 313 46.51 -29.08 44.55
N LEU A 314 46.33 -29.84 43.48
CA LEU A 314 45.80 -31.20 43.50
C LEU A 314 46.94 -32.21 43.38
N ASP A 315 46.90 -33.28 44.18
CA ASP A 315 47.87 -34.37 44.05
C ASP A 315 47.71 -35.03 42.67
N PRO A 316 48.79 -35.13 41.85
CA PRO A 316 48.71 -35.66 40.51
C PRO A 316 48.31 -37.15 40.46
N ARG A 317 48.38 -37.86 41.59
CA ARG A 317 47.97 -39.25 41.75
C ARG A 317 46.47 -39.43 41.99
N LEU A 318 45.73 -38.34 42.24
CA LEU A 318 44.27 -38.39 42.37
C LEU A 318 43.63 -38.69 41.02
N GLU A 319 42.67 -39.60 41.06
CA GLU A 319 41.74 -39.86 39.98
C GLU A 319 40.33 -39.44 40.40
N LEU A 320 39.58 -38.92 39.44
CA LEU A 320 38.16 -38.60 39.60
C LEU A 320 37.40 -39.47 38.60
N ALA A 321 36.73 -40.53 39.07
CA ALA A 321 35.83 -41.31 38.21
C ALA A 321 34.51 -40.58 38.10
N PHE A 322 34.12 -40.32 36.86
CA PHE A 322 32.77 -40.01 36.46
C PHE A 322 32.56 -40.49 35.02
N THR A 323 31.30 -40.67 34.63
CA THR A 323 30.93 -40.99 33.25
C THR A 323 30.43 -39.73 32.54
N GLY A 324 30.76 -39.54 31.26
CA GLY A 324 30.33 -38.35 30.50
C GLY A 324 31.11 -37.07 30.85
N ASN A 325 30.60 -35.92 30.40
CA ASN A 325 31.24 -34.63 30.64
C ASN A 325 30.84 -34.04 32.00
N LEU A 326 31.79 -33.39 32.67
CA LEU A 326 31.55 -32.71 33.94
C LEU A 326 31.29 -31.22 33.68
N THR A 327 30.13 -30.73 34.09
CA THR A 327 29.86 -29.28 34.07
C THR A 327 30.36 -28.63 35.36
N THR A 328 31.35 -27.72 35.26
CA THR A 328 31.89 -26.95 36.40
C THR A 328 31.98 -25.48 36.03
N CYS A 329 31.79 -24.59 37.00
CA CYS A 329 32.25 -23.20 36.84
C CYS A 329 33.76 -23.13 37.06
N ASP A 330 34.46 -22.39 36.21
CA ASP A 330 35.88 -22.09 36.35
C ASP A 330 36.15 -20.96 37.37
N ARG A 331 37.41 -20.62 37.61
CA ARG A 331 37.81 -19.56 38.57
C ARG A 331 37.22 -18.17 38.28
N ARG A 332 36.76 -17.93 37.04
CA ARG A 332 36.10 -16.68 36.64
C ARG A 332 34.58 -16.74 36.84
N GLY A 333 34.07 -17.80 37.44
CA GLY A 333 32.63 -18.06 37.55
C GLY A 333 31.99 -18.54 36.24
N ILE A 334 32.78 -18.79 35.19
CA ILE A 334 32.25 -19.15 33.87
C ILE A 334 32.01 -20.65 33.82
N LEU A 335 30.78 -21.04 33.52
CA LEU A 335 30.40 -22.44 33.37
C LEU A 335 31.06 -23.08 32.14
N ARG A 336 31.74 -24.20 32.34
CA ARG A 336 32.44 -25.00 31.33
C ARG A 336 32.05 -26.46 31.38
N SER A 337 32.26 -27.13 30.26
CA SER A 337 32.24 -28.60 30.17
C SER A 337 33.68 -29.10 30.22
N ALA A 338 34.00 -29.92 31.21
CA ALA A 338 35.28 -30.61 31.33
C ALA A 338 35.14 -32.05 30.82
N PRO A 339 36.11 -32.56 30.03
CA PRO A 339 36.08 -33.92 29.50
C PRO A 339 36.24 -34.96 30.61
N GLN A 340 35.86 -36.19 30.30
CA GLN A 340 36.09 -37.35 31.16
C GLN A 340 37.57 -37.41 31.61
N ALA A 341 37.81 -37.67 32.90
CA ALA A 341 39.11 -37.63 33.60
C ALA A 341 39.71 -36.25 33.92
N ALA A 342 39.03 -35.14 33.60
CA ALA A 342 39.44 -33.82 34.08
C ALA A 342 39.25 -33.69 35.60
N ARG A 343 40.28 -33.21 36.31
CA ARG A 343 40.21 -32.84 37.72
C ARG A 343 39.71 -31.41 37.90
N ALA A 344 38.54 -31.13 37.32
CA ALA A 344 38.00 -29.78 37.29
C ALA A 344 37.42 -29.40 38.66
N LEU A 345 38.07 -28.43 39.29
CA LEU A 345 37.54 -27.75 40.47
C LEU A 345 36.27 -26.98 40.09
N HIS A 346 35.28 -27.01 40.97
CA HIS A 346 34.09 -26.20 40.83
C HIS A 346 34.26 -24.91 41.62
N TYR A 347 33.96 -23.77 41.00
CA TYR A 347 33.97 -22.47 41.65
C TYR A 347 32.55 -21.91 41.74
N ASP A 348 32.28 -21.10 42.75
CA ASP A 348 31.02 -20.38 42.86
C ASP A 348 30.95 -19.31 41.77
N ALA A 349 29.83 -19.27 41.03
CA ALA A 349 29.69 -18.41 39.86
C ALA A 349 29.63 -16.91 40.20
N LEU A 350 29.19 -16.55 41.40
CA LEU A 350 28.98 -15.17 41.82
C LEU A 350 30.19 -14.61 42.58
N THR A 351 30.78 -15.44 43.43
CA THR A 351 31.87 -15.04 44.34
C THR A 351 33.25 -15.45 43.82
N GLY A 352 33.33 -16.35 42.83
CA GLY A 352 34.59 -16.90 42.33
C GLY A 352 35.32 -17.80 43.35
N LYS A 353 34.69 -18.12 44.49
CA LYS A 353 35.28 -18.97 45.53
C LYS A 353 35.40 -20.41 45.03
N CYS A 354 36.53 -21.08 45.28
CA CYS A 354 36.64 -22.51 45.02
C CYS A 354 35.70 -23.28 45.97
N LEU A 355 34.79 -24.07 45.41
CA LEU A 355 33.91 -24.95 46.16
C LEU A 355 34.58 -26.28 46.46
N GLY A 356 35.42 -26.78 45.54
CA GLY A 356 36.18 -28.02 45.69
C GLY A 356 36.01 -28.99 44.53
N LEU A 357 36.43 -30.24 44.72
CA LEU A 357 36.18 -31.33 43.79
C LEU A 357 34.72 -31.81 43.91
N PRO A 358 33.93 -31.73 42.83
CA PRO A 358 32.54 -32.12 42.84
C PRO A 358 32.33 -33.64 43.01
N VAL A 359 31.58 -34.05 44.04
CA VAL A 359 31.16 -35.43 44.29
C VAL A 359 29.63 -35.50 44.28
N TRP A 360 29.06 -36.35 43.43
CA TRP A 360 27.61 -36.37 43.18
C TRP A 360 27.05 -37.78 43.05
N PRO A 361 25.77 -38.00 43.40
CA PRO A 361 25.03 -39.19 43.01
C PRO A 361 24.95 -39.36 41.50
N SER A 362 24.74 -40.61 41.11
CA SER A 362 24.23 -40.97 39.81
C SER A 362 22.90 -40.29 39.57
N SER A 363 22.61 -40.04 38.31
CA SER A 363 21.40 -39.36 37.93
C SER A 363 21.00 -39.71 36.54
N GLU A 364 19.70 -39.62 36.29
CA GLU A 364 19.13 -39.60 34.97
C GLU A 364 18.52 -38.23 34.71
N ASN A 365 18.88 -37.62 33.58
CA ASN A 365 18.13 -36.50 33.05
C ASN A 365 17.03 -37.05 32.15
N VAL A 366 15.78 -36.81 32.54
CA VAL A 366 14.59 -37.32 31.82
C VAL A 366 14.06 -36.35 30.77
N LEU A 367 14.63 -35.15 30.69
CA LEU A 367 14.34 -34.23 29.58
C LEU A 367 14.94 -34.83 28.31
N LEU A 368 14.23 -34.74 27.19
CA LEU A 368 14.74 -35.16 25.89
C LEU A 368 15.34 -33.96 25.17
N ARG A 369 16.37 -34.21 24.36
CA ARG A 369 17.07 -33.18 23.57
C ARG A 369 17.50 -31.99 24.42
N SER A 370 17.99 -32.23 25.63
CA SER A 370 18.42 -31.16 26.54
C SER A 370 19.69 -30.43 26.05
N GLY A 371 20.45 -31.03 25.14
CA GLY A 371 21.55 -30.36 24.42
C GLY A 371 21.09 -29.50 23.22
N ASN A 372 19.84 -29.65 22.78
CA ASN A 372 19.29 -28.91 21.65
C ASN A 372 17.85 -28.45 21.90
N LEU A 373 17.72 -27.18 22.31
CA LEU A 373 16.47 -26.58 22.75
C LEU A 373 15.56 -26.11 21.61
N SER A 374 16.08 -26.03 20.37
CA SER A 374 15.32 -25.53 19.21
C SER A 374 14.51 -26.61 18.48
N VAL A 375 14.50 -27.85 19.00
CA VAL A 375 13.86 -28.99 18.37
C VAL A 375 12.83 -29.66 19.29
N SER A 376 11.83 -30.29 18.69
CA SER A 376 10.86 -31.15 19.42
C SER A 376 11.61 -32.16 20.31
N PRO A 377 11.23 -32.36 21.59
CA PRO A 377 9.92 -32.05 22.18
C PRO A 377 9.84 -30.73 22.96
N TRP A 378 10.78 -29.81 22.76
CA TRP A 378 10.65 -28.47 23.33
C TRP A 378 9.54 -27.71 22.63
N VAL A 379 8.60 -27.20 23.43
CA VAL A 379 7.43 -26.45 22.97
C VAL A 379 7.60 -25.00 23.35
N VAL A 380 7.49 -24.14 22.36
CA VAL A 380 7.38 -22.69 22.52
C VAL A 380 5.92 -22.32 22.28
N THR A 381 5.31 -21.60 23.21
CA THR A 381 3.92 -21.13 23.09
C THR A 381 3.92 -19.60 23.02
N GLY A 382 3.09 -19.03 22.12
CA GLY A 382 3.11 -17.60 21.77
C GLY A 382 3.96 -17.29 20.54
N ALA A 383 4.25 -16.01 20.30
CA ALA A 383 5.16 -15.54 19.24
C ALA A 383 6.65 -15.70 19.62
N GLY A 384 6.95 -16.44 20.69
CA GLY A 384 8.31 -16.75 21.11
C GLY A 384 9.06 -17.56 20.05
N ALA A 385 10.36 -17.32 19.95
CA ALA A 385 11.27 -18.06 19.09
C ALA A 385 12.42 -18.64 19.92
N VAL A 386 12.90 -19.82 19.53
CA VAL A 386 14.14 -20.40 20.04
C VAL A 386 15.15 -20.43 18.90
N ALA A 387 16.23 -19.69 19.06
CA ALA A 387 17.31 -19.63 18.08
C ALA A 387 18.62 -20.07 18.72
N GLN A 388 19.38 -20.91 18.02
CA GLN A 388 20.73 -21.27 18.45
C GLN A 388 21.65 -20.05 18.34
N GLN A 389 22.44 -19.80 19.37
CA GLN A 389 23.47 -18.76 19.44
C GLN A 389 24.83 -19.43 19.75
N ALA A 390 25.93 -18.66 19.63
CA ALA A 390 27.27 -19.17 19.95
C ALA A 390 27.37 -19.68 21.41
N ASP A 391 26.68 -19.02 22.34
CA ASP A 391 26.84 -19.26 23.77
C ASP A 391 25.71 -20.07 24.42
N GLY A 392 24.67 -20.45 23.68
CA GLY A 392 23.47 -21.13 24.18
C GLY A 392 22.30 -21.03 23.20
N TYR A 393 21.07 -21.09 23.70
CA TYR A 393 19.86 -20.86 22.89
C TYR A 393 19.17 -19.60 23.36
N LEU A 394 18.96 -18.66 22.43
CA LEU A 394 18.14 -17.48 22.65
C LEU A 394 16.68 -17.90 22.70
N ILE A 395 16.00 -17.62 23.80
CA ILE A 395 14.59 -17.88 24.01
C ILE A 395 13.93 -16.51 24.24
N THR A 396 13.02 -16.14 23.35
CA THR A 396 12.26 -14.89 23.47
C THR A 396 10.92 -15.16 24.12
N LEU A 397 10.68 -14.56 25.28
CA LEU A 397 9.45 -14.66 26.04
C LEU A 397 8.59 -13.43 25.70
N ASP A 398 7.46 -13.63 25.02
CA ASP A 398 6.61 -12.52 24.55
C ASP A 398 5.61 -12.02 25.61
N ASN A 399 4.93 -10.91 25.28
CA ASN A 399 3.93 -10.27 26.13
C ASN A 399 2.52 -10.87 26.01
N THR A 400 2.29 -11.81 25.09
CA THR A 400 0.93 -12.08 24.61
C THR A 400 0.22 -13.23 25.32
N GLN A 401 0.92 -14.06 26.09
CA GLN A 401 0.30 -15.17 26.83
C GLN A 401 0.76 -15.30 28.29
N ALA A 402 -0.15 -15.78 29.14
CA ALA A 402 -0.03 -15.72 30.59
C ALA A 402 0.74 -16.88 31.24
N ASP A 403 0.83 -18.07 30.62
CA ASP A 403 1.07 -19.28 31.43
C ASP A 403 2.30 -20.12 31.09
N ILE A 404 2.69 -20.25 29.82
CA ILE A 404 3.82 -21.11 29.41
C ILE A 404 4.44 -20.50 28.16
N LEU A 405 5.76 -20.33 28.12
CA LEU A 405 6.43 -19.75 26.96
C LEU A 405 7.50 -20.67 26.39
N PHE A 406 8.23 -21.41 27.24
CA PHE A 406 9.16 -22.46 26.82
C PHE A 406 9.04 -23.66 27.76
N SER A 407 8.71 -24.84 27.24
CA SER A 407 8.50 -26.01 28.09
C SER A 407 8.78 -27.35 27.43
N GLN A 408 8.98 -28.36 28.28
CA GLN A 408 8.93 -29.76 27.90
C GLN A 408 8.22 -30.55 28.99
N THR A 409 7.48 -31.60 28.60
CA THR A 409 6.87 -32.54 29.55
C THR A 409 7.70 -33.82 29.59
N SER A 410 8.07 -34.26 30.79
CA SER A 410 8.79 -35.52 31.00
C SER A 410 7.87 -36.74 30.86
N ALA A 411 8.47 -37.93 30.88
CA ALA A 411 7.74 -39.16 31.22
C ALA A 411 7.08 -39.06 32.62
N ILE A 412 6.05 -39.88 32.87
CA ILE A 412 5.24 -39.87 34.11
C ILE A 412 6.11 -40.30 35.31
N PRO A 413 6.38 -39.41 36.28
CA PRO A 413 7.11 -39.77 37.49
C PRO A 413 6.27 -40.61 38.44
N ALA A 414 6.92 -41.39 39.33
CA ALA A 414 6.18 -42.14 40.32
C ALA A 414 5.67 -41.23 41.46
N ALA A 415 4.61 -41.70 42.12
CA ALA A 415 3.99 -41.04 43.27
C ALA A 415 4.98 -40.84 44.44
N GLY A 416 4.93 -39.68 45.10
CA GLY A 416 5.73 -39.37 46.30
C GLY A 416 7.19 -38.96 46.04
N GLU A 417 7.61 -38.87 44.78
CA GLU A 417 9.00 -38.55 44.43
C GLU A 417 9.29 -37.04 44.47
N THR A 418 10.51 -36.67 44.85
CA THR A 418 11.02 -35.30 44.73
C THR A 418 11.89 -35.17 43.49
N TRP A 419 11.62 -34.14 42.70
CA TRP A 419 12.28 -33.86 41.43
C TRP A 419 12.91 -32.47 41.45
N THR A 420 14.11 -32.36 40.89
CA THR A 420 14.83 -31.10 40.73
C THR A 420 14.96 -30.77 39.26
N GLY A 421 14.44 -29.61 38.88
CA GLY A 421 14.61 -29.00 37.57
C GLY A 421 15.71 -27.95 37.68
N SER A 422 16.65 -27.93 36.73
CA SER A 422 17.70 -26.92 36.70
C SER A 422 17.97 -26.42 35.30
N ILE A 423 18.49 -25.21 35.18
CA ILE A 423 18.94 -24.60 33.92
C ILE A 423 20.02 -23.57 34.21
N VAL A 424 20.75 -23.22 33.16
CA VAL A 424 21.73 -22.15 33.17
C VAL A 424 21.22 -21.08 32.22
N LEU A 425 21.06 -19.85 32.69
CA LEU A 425 20.53 -18.76 31.88
C LEU A 425 21.17 -17.40 32.21
N LYS A 426 21.13 -16.48 31.26
CA LYS A 426 21.49 -15.07 31.39
C LYS A 426 20.53 -14.19 30.60
N ALA A 427 20.64 -12.88 30.76
CA ALA A 427 19.95 -11.90 29.90
C ALA A 427 20.33 -12.12 28.42
N GLY A 428 19.34 -12.08 27.54
CA GLY A 428 19.54 -12.23 26.09
C GLY A 428 20.17 -11.00 25.44
N SER A 429 19.96 -9.83 26.05
CA SER A 429 20.59 -8.57 25.68
C SER A 429 20.80 -7.69 26.91
N ILE A 430 21.56 -6.60 26.77
CA ILE A 430 21.74 -5.59 27.82
C ILE A 430 20.37 -5.02 28.28
N ALA A 431 19.40 -4.90 27.37
CA ALA A 431 18.05 -4.42 27.68
C ALA A 431 17.21 -5.41 28.51
N ASP A 432 17.65 -6.66 28.64
CA ASP A 432 16.97 -7.69 29.45
C ASP A 432 17.56 -7.82 30.85
N ILE A 433 18.69 -7.19 31.14
CA ILE A 433 19.29 -7.19 32.48
C ILE A 433 18.33 -6.52 33.47
N GLY A 434 18.13 -7.14 34.63
CA GLY A 434 17.22 -6.68 35.67
C GLY A 434 15.77 -7.13 35.49
N LYS A 435 15.39 -7.67 34.33
CA LYS A 435 14.06 -8.29 34.15
C LYS A 435 13.98 -9.60 34.91
N GLU A 436 12.77 -9.98 35.30
CA GLU A 436 12.55 -11.20 36.08
C GLU A 436 11.84 -12.28 35.25
N VAL A 437 12.38 -13.49 35.30
CA VAL A 437 11.77 -14.71 34.74
C VAL A 437 11.59 -15.74 35.84
N VAL A 438 10.71 -16.71 35.62
CA VAL A 438 10.42 -17.75 36.62
C VAL A 438 10.69 -19.11 36.01
N LEU A 439 11.54 -19.89 36.69
CA LEU A 439 11.69 -21.31 36.42
C LEU A 439 10.63 -22.07 37.22
N GLN A 440 9.85 -22.90 36.54
CA GLN A 440 8.72 -23.61 37.14
C GLN A 440 8.74 -25.10 36.84
N LEU A 441 8.36 -25.88 37.85
CA LEU A 441 7.94 -27.27 37.69
C LEU A 441 6.47 -27.39 38.05
N ARG A 442 5.71 -27.92 37.11
CA ARG A 442 4.27 -28.09 37.21
C ARG A 442 3.90 -29.54 37.01
N ARG A 443 3.01 -30.05 37.84
CA ARG A 443 2.39 -31.35 37.63
C ARG A 443 1.28 -31.28 36.58
N VAL A 444 1.19 -32.27 35.69
CA VAL A 444 0.21 -32.28 34.58
C VAL A 444 -1.02 -33.17 34.85
N GLY A 445 -0.98 -34.10 35.81
CA GLY A 445 -2.10 -35.02 36.09
C GLY A 445 -2.30 -35.34 37.58
N GLY A 446 -3.56 -35.28 38.04
CA GLY A 446 -4.01 -35.37 39.43
C GLY A 446 -3.98 -34.01 40.14
N THR A 447 -3.86 -33.98 41.48
CA THR A 447 -3.88 -32.73 42.27
C THR A 447 -2.80 -31.76 41.81
N TYR A 448 -3.20 -30.54 41.46
CA TYR A 448 -2.30 -29.51 40.94
C TYR A 448 -1.27 -29.11 42.00
N ILE A 449 0.01 -29.27 41.65
CA ILE A 449 1.16 -28.86 42.45
C ILE A 449 2.11 -28.11 41.52
N GLN A 450 2.58 -26.96 41.98
CA GLN A 450 3.58 -26.14 41.31
C GLN A 450 4.67 -25.76 42.31
N SER A 451 5.90 -25.74 41.81
CA SER A 451 7.03 -25.09 42.47
C SER A 451 7.70 -24.14 41.49
N SER A 452 8.16 -23.00 42.00
CA SER A 452 8.69 -21.92 41.19
C SER A 452 9.82 -21.19 41.89
N VAL A 453 10.81 -20.76 41.10
CA VAL A 453 11.89 -19.86 41.55
C VAL A 453 11.96 -18.67 40.60
N SER A 454 11.86 -17.47 41.17
CA SER A 454 12.08 -16.21 40.47
C SER A 454 13.55 -15.93 40.25
N ILE A 455 13.88 -15.35 39.11
CA ILE A 455 15.24 -15.15 38.64
C ILE A 455 15.34 -13.76 38.04
N VAL A 456 16.18 -12.91 38.63
CA VAL A 456 16.52 -11.61 38.05
C VAL A 456 17.67 -11.79 37.07
N LEU A 457 17.40 -11.51 35.79
CA LEU A 457 18.35 -11.69 34.70
C LEU A 457 19.57 -10.78 34.88
N ALA A 458 20.75 -11.35 34.72
CA ALA A 458 22.03 -10.65 34.75
C ALA A 458 22.79 -10.86 33.44
N GLU A 459 23.85 -10.08 33.24
CA GLU A 459 24.78 -10.26 32.11
C GLU A 459 25.50 -11.62 32.17
N GLU A 460 25.83 -12.07 33.38
CA GLU A 460 26.53 -13.32 33.62
C GLU A 460 25.57 -14.52 33.73
N TYR A 461 26.09 -15.71 33.39
CA TYR A 461 25.34 -16.95 33.50
C TYR A 461 25.01 -17.29 34.96
N GLN A 462 23.72 -17.43 35.23
CA GLN A 462 23.20 -17.91 36.50
C GLN A 462 22.77 -19.36 36.37
N THR A 463 23.16 -20.17 37.34
CA THR A 463 22.62 -21.53 37.49
C THR A 463 21.43 -21.48 38.43
N VAL A 464 20.27 -21.94 37.96
CA VAL A 464 19.03 -21.94 38.76
C VAL A 464 18.48 -23.34 38.86
N SER A 465 17.89 -23.66 40.01
CA SER A 465 17.14 -24.90 40.21
C SER A 465 15.87 -24.68 41.01
N VAL A 466 14.87 -25.51 40.74
CA VAL A 466 13.57 -25.55 41.41
C VAL A 466 13.25 -27.00 41.77
N LYS A 467 12.59 -27.21 42.90
CA LYS A 467 12.29 -28.57 43.43
C LYS A 467 10.80 -28.73 43.61
N VAL A 468 10.25 -29.89 43.25
CA VAL A 468 8.85 -30.24 43.49
C VAL A 468 8.75 -31.65 44.06
N THR A 469 7.91 -31.82 45.08
CA THR A 469 7.56 -33.14 45.63
C THR A 469 6.16 -33.51 45.17
N LEU A 470 6.02 -34.68 44.55
CA LEU A 470 4.77 -35.13 43.94
C LEU A 470 3.83 -35.77 44.97
N GLY A 471 2.53 -35.55 44.78
CA GLY A 471 1.50 -36.22 45.56
C GLY A 471 1.38 -37.72 45.21
N SER A 472 0.65 -38.46 46.04
CA SER A 472 0.41 -39.90 45.85
C SER A 472 -0.47 -40.22 44.65
N ASP A 473 -1.23 -39.24 44.14
CA ASP A 473 -2.18 -39.35 43.04
C ASP A 473 -1.58 -38.98 41.67
N ASN A 474 -0.24 -38.95 41.52
CA ASN A 474 0.42 -38.52 40.28
C ASN A 474 0.13 -39.45 39.10
N THR A 475 -0.61 -38.95 38.11
CA THR A 475 -1.04 -39.71 36.93
C THR A 475 -0.47 -39.15 35.62
N GLY A 476 0.30 -38.06 35.68
CA GLY A 476 0.85 -37.36 34.50
C GLY A 476 2.32 -36.99 34.63
N GLY A 477 2.89 -36.51 33.52
CA GLY A 477 4.27 -36.02 33.46
C GLY A 477 4.51 -34.75 34.29
N LEU A 478 5.78 -34.44 34.51
CA LEU A 478 6.20 -33.13 35.02
C LEU A 478 6.47 -32.19 33.85
N ARG A 479 5.88 -31.01 33.90
CA ARG A 479 6.15 -29.95 32.93
C ARG A 479 7.23 -29.03 33.47
N TYR A 480 8.37 -29.04 32.79
CA TYR A 480 9.48 -28.13 32.97
C TYR A 480 9.22 -26.87 32.16
N CYS A 481 9.10 -25.72 32.81
CA CYS A 481 8.73 -24.46 32.13
C CYS A 481 9.65 -23.31 32.53
N ILE A 482 9.91 -22.43 31.56
CA ILE A 482 10.37 -21.07 31.82
C ILE A 482 9.23 -20.14 31.41
N VAL A 483 8.86 -19.25 32.32
CA VAL A 483 7.77 -18.30 32.14
C VAL A 483 8.21 -16.90 32.57
N LYS A 484 7.48 -15.88 32.15
CA LYS A 484 7.71 -14.50 32.60
C LYS A 484 7.29 -14.32 34.06
N ALA A 485 7.95 -13.44 34.81
CA ALA A 485 7.51 -13.07 36.15
C ALA A 485 6.43 -11.98 36.08
N GLY A 486 5.17 -12.34 36.36
CA GLY A 486 4.08 -11.39 36.53
C GLY A 486 3.84 -10.47 35.32
N SER A 487 3.75 -9.16 35.58
CA SER A 487 3.48 -8.10 34.60
C SER A 487 4.72 -7.53 33.91
N ASN A 488 5.90 -8.14 34.07
CA ASN A 488 7.12 -7.66 33.42
C ASN A 488 7.03 -7.72 31.87
N PRO A 489 7.72 -6.80 31.16
CA PRO A 489 7.77 -6.80 29.71
C PRO A 489 8.50 -8.04 29.18
N ALA A 490 8.28 -8.33 27.90
CA ALA A 490 8.94 -9.36 27.14
C ALA A 490 10.44 -9.41 27.45
N ALA A 491 10.95 -10.60 27.73
CA ALA A 491 12.33 -10.82 28.11
C ALA A 491 12.95 -11.81 27.13
N ALA A 492 14.14 -11.50 26.62
CA ALA A 492 14.96 -12.49 25.96
C ALA A 492 15.96 -13.07 26.98
N ILE A 493 16.12 -14.39 26.95
CA ILE A 493 17.13 -15.10 27.74
C ILE A 493 18.03 -15.90 26.82
N ILE A 494 19.30 -16.03 27.17
CA ILE A 494 20.13 -17.09 26.61
C ILE A 494 20.18 -18.20 27.63
N ALA A 495 19.63 -19.36 27.27
CA ALA A 495 19.51 -20.51 28.15
C ALA A 495 20.25 -21.73 27.58
N LYS A 496 20.75 -22.57 28.47
CA LYS A 496 21.40 -23.84 28.14
C LYS A 496 21.35 -24.83 29.29
N MET A 497 21.66 -26.08 28.96
CA MET A 497 21.88 -27.14 29.93
C MET A 497 20.69 -27.41 30.87
N PRO A 498 19.42 -27.46 30.39
CA PRO A 498 18.34 -27.84 31.25
C PRO A 498 18.47 -29.30 31.70
N GLY A 499 18.08 -29.57 32.93
CA GLY A 499 18.01 -30.91 33.48
C GLY A 499 16.76 -31.08 34.33
N LEU A 500 16.15 -32.25 34.26
CA LEU A 500 15.10 -32.68 35.18
C LEU A 500 15.49 -34.05 35.72
N GLU A 501 15.72 -34.11 37.03
CA GLU A 501 16.35 -35.25 37.67
C GLU A 501 15.57 -35.64 38.93
N LYS A 502 15.38 -36.95 39.15
CA LYS A 502 14.68 -37.49 40.32
C LYS A 502 15.58 -37.46 41.56
N LYS A 503 15.67 -36.31 42.22
CA LYS A 503 16.44 -36.11 43.45
C LYS A 503 16.21 -34.72 44.02
N THR A 504 16.81 -34.49 45.19
CA THR A 504 16.77 -33.27 45.98
C THR A 504 17.82 -32.24 45.60
N LEU A 505 18.90 -32.58 44.89
CA LEU A 505 19.91 -31.62 44.45
C LEU A 505 20.04 -31.56 42.93
N ARG A 506 20.50 -30.42 42.43
CA ARG A 506 21.00 -30.32 41.07
C ARG A 506 22.33 -31.06 40.96
N THR A 507 22.54 -31.79 39.87
CA THR A 507 23.87 -32.26 39.50
C THR A 507 24.35 -31.62 38.20
N PRO A 508 25.62 -31.82 37.79
CA PRO A 508 26.11 -31.33 36.51
C PRO A 508 25.21 -31.78 35.36
N HIS A 509 25.15 -30.99 34.29
CA HIS A 509 24.22 -31.25 33.20
C HIS A 509 24.55 -32.56 32.48
N ILE A 510 23.52 -33.39 32.27
CA ILE A 510 23.61 -34.62 31.49
C ILE A 510 22.91 -34.35 30.15
N PRO A 511 23.65 -34.16 29.05
CA PRO A 511 23.04 -33.89 27.76
C PRO A 511 22.29 -35.14 27.27
N THR A 512 21.07 -34.92 26.81
CA THR A 512 20.19 -35.96 26.28
C THR A 512 19.91 -35.72 24.80
N ALA A 513 19.71 -36.81 24.08
CA ALA A 513 19.22 -36.82 22.70
C ALA A 513 17.75 -37.25 22.71
N ASP A 514 17.35 -38.20 21.88
CA ASP A 514 15.96 -38.68 21.80
C ASP A 514 15.51 -39.56 22.97
N VAL A 515 16.43 -39.94 23.86
CA VAL A 515 16.17 -40.76 25.04
C VAL A 515 16.77 -40.11 26.29
N PRO A 516 16.22 -40.39 27.50
CA PRO A 516 16.87 -40.04 28.75
C PRO A 516 18.31 -40.55 28.79
N ALA A 517 19.17 -39.81 29.47
CA ALA A 517 20.56 -40.20 29.65
C ALA A 517 20.91 -40.24 31.12
N SER A 518 21.62 -41.29 31.49
CA SER A 518 22.10 -41.52 32.84
C SER A 518 23.59 -41.23 32.94
N ARG A 519 24.00 -40.73 34.12
CA ARG A 519 25.38 -40.59 34.54
C ARG A 519 25.59 -41.38 35.83
N GLY A 520 26.74 -42.07 35.91
CA GLY A 520 27.17 -42.71 37.15
C GLY A 520 27.52 -41.72 38.26
N ASN A 521 27.78 -42.27 39.45
CA ASN A 521 28.29 -41.51 40.58
C ASN A 521 29.65 -40.86 40.23
N ALA A 522 29.92 -39.67 40.79
CA ALA A 522 31.26 -39.11 40.78
C ALA A 522 31.98 -39.52 42.07
N SER A 523 33.22 -40.00 41.99
CA SER A 523 34.01 -40.37 43.17
C SER A 523 35.49 -40.08 42.93
N VAL A 524 36.15 -39.57 43.96
CA VAL A 524 37.59 -39.30 43.96
C VAL A 524 38.30 -40.47 44.59
N TYR A 525 39.41 -40.94 44.05
CA TYR A 525 40.15 -42.04 44.64
C TYR A 525 41.64 -42.01 44.30
N MET A 526 42.40 -42.81 45.05
CA MET A 526 43.77 -43.22 44.76
C MET A 526 43.86 -44.74 44.95
N LEU A 527 44.44 -45.46 43.97
CA LEU A 527 44.53 -46.92 43.99
C LEU A 527 45.99 -47.41 43.96
N GLY A 528 46.19 -48.61 44.51
CA GLY A 528 47.43 -49.36 44.45
C GLY A 528 48.63 -48.56 44.95
N ARG A 529 49.73 -48.59 44.16
CA ARG A 529 50.99 -47.94 44.51
C ARG A 529 50.86 -46.43 44.71
N ALA A 530 49.91 -45.78 44.03
CA ALA A 530 49.65 -44.36 44.24
C ALA A 530 49.19 -44.08 45.67
N PHE A 531 48.24 -44.87 46.18
CA PHE A 531 47.78 -44.74 47.56
C PHE A 531 48.85 -45.19 48.58
N GLU A 532 49.53 -46.31 48.33
CA GLU A 532 50.58 -46.81 49.24
C GLU A 532 51.77 -45.84 49.38
N SER A 533 51.96 -44.92 48.43
CA SER A 533 53.00 -43.90 48.49
C SER A 533 52.66 -42.67 49.35
N VAL A 534 51.41 -42.55 49.83
CA VAL A 534 50.93 -41.37 50.57
C VAL A 534 50.60 -41.63 52.04
N TYR A 535 50.78 -42.85 52.56
CA TYR A 535 50.58 -43.16 53.97
C TYR A 535 51.64 -44.14 54.50
N ASP A 536 51.88 -44.14 55.82
CA ASP A 536 52.77 -45.10 56.48
C ASP A 536 51.97 -46.29 57.04
N LYS A 537 52.37 -47.52 56.68
CA LYS A 537 51.69 -48.77 57.07
C LYS A 537 51.72 -49.08 58.58
N ARG A 538 52.37 -48.28 59.42
CA ARG A 538 52.40 -48.48 60.88
C ARG A 538 51.42 -47.57 61.59
N GLU A 539 51.39 -46.30 61.17
CA GLU A 539 50.58 -45.24 61.74
C GLU A 539 50.47 -44.09 60.75
N TRP A 540 49.25 -43.59 60.52
CA TRP A 540 49.02 -42.42 59.68
C TRP A 540 47.83 -41.63 60.19
N THR A 541 47.76 -40.35 59.83
CA THR A 541 46.60 -39.50 60.10
C THR A 541 46.08 -38.96 58.80
N GLN A 542 44.77 -39.06 58.56
CA GLN A 542 44.11 -38.41 57.44
C GLN A 542 43.16 -37.35 57.93
N VAL A 543 43.30 -36.17 57.34
CA VAL A 543 42.38 -35.05 57.49
C VAL A 543 41.57 -34.98 56.21
N ILE A 544 40.25 -34.92 56.35
CA ILE A 544 39.32 -34.70 55.24
C ILE A 544 38.45 -33.50 55.55
N GLU A 545 38.29 -32.62 54.57
CA GLU A 545 37.30 -31.56 54.59
C GLU A 545 36.35 -31.70 53.41
N CYS A 546 35.04 -31.73 53.69
CA CYS A 546 34.01 -31.72 52.67
C CYS A 546 32.89 -30.74 53.04
N ASP A 547 32.34 -30.07 52.02
CA ASP A 547 31.16 -29.24 52.14
C ASP A 547 29.92 -30.03 51.70
N MET A 548 29.01 -30.27 52.64
CA MET A 548 27.83 -31.10 52.48
C MET A 548 26.66 -30.30 51.92
N LEU A 549 26.13 -30.73 50.78
CA LEU A 549 25.00 -30.06 50.11
C LEU A 549 23.65 -30.70 50.46
N GLU A 550 23.67 -31.90 51.02
CA GLU A 550 22.48 -32.68 51.39
C GLU A 550 22.49 -33.10 52.86
N ALA A 551 21.33 -32.96 53.49
CA ALA A 551 21.09 -33.37 54.87
C ALA A 551 20.57 -34.82 54.94
N GLY A 552 20.98 -35.55 55.97
CA GLY A 552 20.53 -36.91 56.29
C GLY A 552 21.00 -37.99 55.30
N GLY A 553 20.79 -39.27 55.64
CA GLY A 553 21.16 -40.42 54.81
C GLY A 553 22.58 -40.96 55.04
N VAL A 554 22.83 -42.17 54.52
CA VAL A 554 24.08 -42.91 54.73
C VAL A 554 25.06 -42.66 53.61
N GLU A 555 26.27 -42.22 53.94
CA GLU A 555 27.35 -42.02 52.95
C GLU A 555 28.74 -42.14 53.58
N ASP A 556 29.74 -42.52 52.78
CA ASP A 556 31.15 -42.47 53.18
C ASP A 556 31.83 -41.21 52.65
N PHE A 557 32.54 -40.51 53.54
CA PHE A 557 33.41 -39.38 53.19
C PHE A 557 34.82 -39.84 52.86
N LEU A 558 35.28 -40.86 53.57
CA LEU A 558 36.57 -41.48 53.37
C LEU A 558 36.39 -42.97 53.56
N TYR A 559 36.97 -43.76 52.67
CA TYR A 559 36.90 -45.21 52.73
C TYR A 559 38.22 -45.81 52.25
N ASN A 560 39.01 -46.29 53.21
CA ASN A 560 40.27 -46.97 52.95
C ASN A 560 40.05 -48.48 53.00
N THR A 561 40.56 -49.20 52.01
CA THR A 561 40.39 -50.65 51.90
C THR A 561 41.60 -51.34 51.28
N THR A 562 41.72 -52.65 51.51
CA THR A 562 42.70 -53.55 50.89
C THR A 562 42.28 -54.08 49.51
N GLY A 563 41.08 -53.72 49.02
CA GLY A 563 40.37 -54.43 47.97
C GLY A 563 39.33 -55.37 48.61
N ALA A 564 38.12 -55.37 48.07
CA ALA A 564 36.96 -55.98 48.72
C ALA A 564 37.15 -57.48 49.05
N PRO A 565 36.58 -57.97 50.16
CA PRO A 565 36.27 -57.28 51.42
C PRO A 565 37.38 -57.57 52.45
N ASN A 566 37.34 -56.92 53.61
CA ASN A 566 37.87 -57.43 54.90
C ASN A 566 38.99 -56.67 55.64
N SER A 567 39.39 -55.47 55.25
CA SER A 567 39.88 -54.47 56.23
C SER A 567 39.47 -53.09 55.77
N VAL A 568 38.65 -52.41 56.57
CA VAL A 568 38.00 -51.15 56.19
C VAL A 568 38.15 -50.15 57.32
N TYR A 569 38.62 -48.96 56.95
CA TYR A 569 38.48 -47.75 57.74
C TYR A 569 37.60 -46.79 56.95
N SER A 570 36.47 -46.39 57.50
CA SER A 570 35.66 -45.36 56.86
C SER A 570 35.18 -44.29 57.82
N ILE A 571 35.09 -43.07 57.30
CA ILE A 571 34.40 -41.96 57.94
C ILE A 571 33.04 -41.87 57.25
N ARG A 572 31.97 -42.07 58.00
CA ARG A 572 30.62 -42.24 57.47
C ARG A 572 29.63 -41.37 58.22
N ARG A 573 28.60 -40.91 57.52
CA ARG A 573 27.36 -40.48 58.18
C ARG A 573 26.42 -41.67 58.30
N SER A 574 25.96 -41.95 59.52
CA SER A 574 24.99 -43.00 59.79
C SER A 574 23.57 -42.56 59.41
N ALA A 575 22.63 -43.51 59.38
CA ALA A 575 21.22 -43.20 59.12
C ALA A 575 20.61 -42.24 60.16
N ASN A 576 21.19 -42.18 61.37
CA ASN A 576 20.77 -41.27 62.44
C ASN A 576 21.47 -39.91 62.37
N SER A 577 22.12 -39.60 61.24
CA SER A 577 22.88 -38.36 61.01
C SER A 577 23.97 -38.10 62.05
N THR A 578 24.64 -39.16 62.51
CA THR A 578 25.87 -39.06 63.28
C THR A 578 27.06 -39.38 62.39
N ILE A 579 28.16 -38.65 62.60
CA ILE A 579 29.43 -39.00 61.97
C ILE A 579 30.05 -40.11 62.82
N VAL A 580 30.33 -41.22 62.15
CA VAL A 580 30.90 -42.41 62.76
C VAL A 580 32.16 -42.80 62.01
N ILE A 581 33.09 -43.39 62.76
CA ILE A 581 34.22 -44.09 62.18
C ILE A 581 33.88 -45.56 62.18
N LEU A 582 33.79 -46.16 60.99
CA LEU A 582 33.64 -47.60 60.85
C LEU A 582 35.00 -48.23 60.77
N VAL A 583 35.14 -49.25 61.60
CA VAL A 583 36.30 -50.10 61.65
C VAL A 583 35.83 -51.52 61.43
N ARG A 584 36.26 -52.16 60.33
CA ARG A 584 35.93 -53.57 60.05
C ARG A 584 37.18 -54.39 59.74
N SER A 585 37.23 -55.61 60.25
CA SER A 585 38.19 -56.67 59.91
C SER A 585 37.45 -58.00 59.69
N ASN A 586 38.14 -59.06 59.25
CA ASN A 586 37.54 -60.41 59.10
C ASN A 586 36.90 -60.95 60.40
N ALA A 587 37.27 -60.41 61.56
CA ALA A 587 36.87 -60.92 62.87
C ALA A 587 35.90 -59.99 63.64
N LEU A 588 35.85 -58.68 63.31
CA LEU A 588 35.15 -57.68 64.13
C LEU A 588 34.62 -56.48 63.30
N SER A 589 33.53 -55.86 63.76
CA SER A 589 32.95 -54.62 63.23
C SER A 589 32.56 -53.69 64.38
N GLY A 590 33.03 -52.45 64.36
CA GLY A 590 32.68 -51.43 65.36
C GLY A 590 32.43 -50.05 64.72
N ASP A 591 31.40 -49.37 65.20
CA ASP A 591 31.01 -48.02 64.77
C ASP A 591 31.26 -47.04 65.93
N TYR A 592 32.17 -46.09 65.74
CA TYR A 592 32.57 -45.13 66.77
C TYR A 592 32.02 -43.74 66.46
N VAL A 593 31.09 -43.25 67.28
CA VAL A 593 30.41 -41.95 67.07
C VAL A 593 31.34 -40.79 67.43
N LEU A 594 31.61 -39.90 66.46
CA LEU A 594 32.33 -38.64 66.67
C LEU A 594 31.40 -37.50 67.11
N GLY A 595 30.16 -37.50 66.62
CA GLY A 595 29.16 -36.49 66.97
C GLY A 595 27.98 -36.49 66.00
N SER A 596 27.00 -35.61 66.24
CA SER A 596 25.86 -35.41 65.34
C SER A 596 26.22 -34.40 64.25
N PHE A 597 25.82 -34.70 63.01
CA PHE A 597 25.91 -33.81 61.86
C PHE A 597 24.63 -33.97 61.00
N PRO A 598 23.51 -33.35 61.40
CA PRO A 598 22.21 -33.55 60.78
C PRO A 598 22.00 -32.79 59.46
N GLY A 599 22.82 -31.77 59.19
CA GLY A 599 22.55 -30.79 58.14
C GLY A 599 23.54 -30.76 56.98
N THR A 600 23.52 -29.63 56.29
CA THR A 600 24.45 -29.19 55.25
C THR A 600 25.58 -28.35 55.87
N GLY A 601 26.69 -28.17 55.14
CA GLY A 601 27.82 -27.34 55.55
C GLY A 601 29.14 -28.10 55.69
N ILE A 602 30.15 -27.44 56.25
CA ILE A 602 31.51 -27.99 56.31
C ILE A 602 31.62 -29.06 57.39
N LEU A 603 32.07 -30.24 56.97
CA LEU A 603 32.51 -31.33 57.82
C LEU A 603 34.02 -31.48 57.65
N LYS A 604 34.77 -31.34 58.75
CA LYS A 604 36.20 -31.60 58.80
C LYS A 604 36.50 -32.66 59.86
N VAL A 605 37.16 -33.73 59.45
CA VAL A 605 37.51 -34.85 60.34
C VAL A 605 38.99 -35.13 60.23
N ALA A 606 39.68 -35.18 61.36
CA ALA A 606 41.06 -35.66 61.46
C ALA A 606 41.05 -37.01 62.16
N ALA A 607 41.60 -38.02 61.50
CA ALA A 607 41.50 -39.42 61.90
C ALA A 607 42.88 -40.10 61.84
N ARG A 608 43.41 -40.44 63.02
CA ARG A 608 44.66 -41.19 63.21
C ARG A 608 44.38 -42.68 63.29
N PHE A 609 44.97 -43.43 62.38
CA PHE A 609 44.92 -44.88 62.31
C PHE A 609 46.27 -45.45 62.69
N LYS A 610 46.29 -46.31 63.71
CA LYS A 610 47.48 -47.00 64.19
C LYS A 610 47.17 -48.47 64.29
N LYS A 611 48.15 -49.35 64.06
CA LYS A 611 47.97 -50.76 64.39
C LYS A 611 47.56 -50.89 65.85
N GLY A 612 46.42 -51.52 66.13
CA GLY A 612 45.96 -51.70 67.51
C GLY A 612 45.14 -50.54 68.07
N ALA A 613 45.01 -49.38 67.40
CA ALA A 613 44.34 -48.21 67.97
C ALA A 613 43.85 -47.21 66.92
N PHE A 614 42.82 -46.45 67.28
CA PHE A 614 42.30 -45.37 66.46
C PHE A 614 41.99 -44.15 67.32
N ALA A 615 42.14 -42.94 66.76
CA ALA A 615 41.68 -41.70 67.36
C ALA A 615 41.18 -40.73 66.27
N ALA A 616 40.07 -40.04 66.49
CA ALA A 616 39.62 -38.96 65.62
C ALA A 616 38.98 -37.82 66.36
N SER A 617 39.01 -36.64 65.73
CA SER A 617 38.24 -35.47 66.10
C SER A 617 37.48 -34.96 64.88
N MET A 618 36.29 -34.42 65.14
CA MET A 618 35.42 -33.80 64.14
C MET A 618 35.23 -32.34 64.52
N ASN A 619 35.43 -31.43 63.56
CA ASN A 619 35.21 -29.98 63.70
C ASN A 619 35.88 -29.36 64.95
N GLY A 620 37.07 -29.87 65.34
CA GLY A 620 37.78 -29.43 66.55
C GLY A 620 37.14 -29.89 67.87
N GLY A 621 36.23 -30.85 67.83
CA GLY A 621 35.58 -31.45 68.99
C GLY A 621 36.50 -32.39 69.79
N ALA A 622 35.94 -33.01 70.84
CA ALA A 622 36.68 -33.97 71.65
C ALA A 622 37.19 -35.15 70.82
N VAL A 623 38.39 -35.64 71.16
CA VAL A 623 38.95 -36.83 70.52
C VAL A 623 38.19 -38.06 70.98
N VAL A 624 37.71 -38.85 70.02
CA VAL A 624 37.17 -40.18 70.23
C VAL A 624 38.26 -41.18 69.87
N SER A 625 38.68 -41.98 70.84
CA SER A 625 39.74 -42.98 70.67
C SER A 625 39.34 -44.35 71.18
N THR A 626 39.93 -45.38 70.60
CA THR A 626 39.73 -46.78 70.99
C THR A 626 41.01 -47.58 70.78
N SER A 627 41.18 -48.65 71.54
CA SER A 627 42.19 -49.69 71.31
C SER A 627 41.51 -50.92 70.68
N HIS A 628 42.02 -51.41 69.56
CA HIS A 628 41.47 -52.53 68.80
C HIS A 628 42.57 -53.39 68.16
N ASN A 629 42.72 -54.63 68.61
CA ASN A 629 43.87 -55.50 68.30
C ASN A 629 43.92 -55.99 66.83
N ASP A 630 42.80 -55.96 66.10
CA ASP A 630 42.67 -56.50 64.73
C ASP A 630 42.68 -55.42 63.62
N LEU A 631 43.17 -54.22 63.94
CA LEU A 631 43.31 -53.14 62.96
C LEU A 631 44.46 -53.41 62.00
N GLY A 632 44.13 -53.98 60.83
CA GLY A 632 45.06 -54.23 59.73
C GLY A 632 45.45 -52.94 59.01
N THR A 633 46.74 -52.75 58.74
CA THR A 633 47.28 -51.50 58.16
C THR A 633 47.63 -51.59 56.67
N ASN A 634 47.23 -52.67 56.00
CA ASN A 634 47.61 -52.97 54.61
C ASN A 634 46.64 -52.39 53.56
N THR A 635 46.18 -51.15 53.72
CA THR A 635 45.22 -50.52 52.79
C THR A 635 45.85 -50.21 51.43
N THR A 636 45.20 -50.60 50.34
CA THR A 636 45.73 -50.43 48.97
C THR A 636 44.92 -49.45 48.15
N ALA A 637 43.78 -48.97 48.67
CA ALA A 637 42.94 -47.99 48.00
C ALA A 637 42.34 -47.01 49.01
N GLY A 638 42.34 -45.74 48.66
CA GLY A 638 41.63 -44.67 49.36
C GLY A 638 40.56 -44.08 48.46
N TRP A 639 39.31 -44.23 48.84
CA TRP A 639 38.17 -43.61 48.17
C TRP A 639 37.71 -42.41 48.98
N TYR A 640 37.66 -41.25 48.33
CA TYR A 640 37.32 -39.97 48.93
C TYR A 640 35.99 -39.49 48.34
N GLY A 641 35.02 -39.28 49.23
CA GLY A 641 33.67 -38.83 48.91
C GLY A 641 32.65 -39.91 48.56
N SER A 642 33.06 -41.13 48.17
CA SER A 642 32.22 -42.33 48.24
C SER A 642 32.98 -43.60 47.88
N PHE A 643 32.54 -44.74 48.40
CA PHE A 643 32.95 -46.08 47.99
C PHE A 643 31.91 -46.75 47.08
N SER A 644 32.40 -47.58 46.15
CA SER A 644 31.57 -48.33 45.21
C SER A 644 30.45 -49.13 45.91
N GLY A 645 29.20 -48.93 45.47
CA GLY A 645 28.01 -49.61 46.00
C GLY A 645 27.27 -48.87 47.11
N ILE A 646 27.78 -47.72 47.59
CA ILE A 646 27.10 -46.89 48.60
C ILE A 646 26.52 -45.63 47.92
N PRO A 647 25.28 -45.22 48.26
CA PRO A 647 24.70 -44.00 47.75
C PRO A 647 25.60 -42.79 47.99
N VAL A 648 25.86 -42.03 46.93
CA VAL A 648 26.66 -40.79 47.02
C VAL A 648 25.70 -39.64 47.20
N GLN A 649 25.96 -38.76 48.16
CA GLN A 649 25.24 -37.49 48.24
C GLN A 649 26.08 -36.35 47.68
N GLY A 650 25.38 -35.28 47.29
CA GLY A 650 26.02 -34.09 46.77
C GLY A 650 26.93 -33.45 47.82
N LYS A 651 28.21 -33.30 47.48
CA LYS A 651 29.19 -32.59 48.30
C LYS A 651 30.36 -32.09 47.46
N TYR A 652 31.11 -31.16 48.04
CA TYR A 652 32.41 -30.76 47.52
C TYR A 652 33.52 -31.26 48.44
N LEU A 653 34.49 -31.97 47.88
CA LEU A 653 35.69 -32.36 48.61
C LEU A 653 36.71 -31.21 48.51
N ARG A 654 37.17 -30.69 49.65
CA ARG A 654 37.98 -29.47 49.72
C ARG A 654 39.43 -29.72 50.08
N GLU A 655 39.66 -30.66 50.99
CA GLU A 655 41.00 -31.00 51.48
C GLU A 655 41.10 -32.51 51.71
N ILE A 656 42.25 -33.07 51.33
CA ILE A 656 42.77 -34.26 51.99
C ILE A 656 44.24 -34.01 52.33
N THR A 657 44.59 -34.19 53.60
CA THR A 657 45.97 -34.17 54.05
C THR A 657 46.27 -35.46 54.81
N THR A 658 47.35 -36.14 54.43
CA THR A 658 47.84 -37.35 55.10
C THR A 658 49.16 -37.05 55.79
N TYR A 659 49.23 -37.30 57.09
CA TYR A 659 50.44 -37.24 57.89
C TYR A 659 50.94 -38.64 58.22
N GLY A 660 52.25 -38.76 58.43
CA GLY A 660 52.86 -39.97 58.96
C GLY A 660 52.62 -40.15 60.47
N PRO A 661 53.41 -41.00 61.12
CA PRO A 661 53.33 -41.21 62.56
C PRO A 661 53.62 -39.95 63.38
N GLY A 662 53.08 -39.88 64.60
CA GLY A 662 53.48 -38.87 65.58
C GLY A 662 52.51 -37.69 65.75
N ILE A 663 51.32 -37.76 65.16
CA ILE A 663 50.25 -36.77 65.42
C ILE A 663 49.64 -37.05 66.79
N THR A 664 49.62 -36.06 67.67
CA THR A 664 49.01 -36.14 69.01
C THR A 664 47.50 -35.88 68.97
N ASP A 665 46.81 -36.17 70.07
CA ASP A 665 45.36 -35.93 70.21
C ASP A 665 45.03 -34.42 70.18
N SER A 666 45.89 -33.58 70.77
CA SER A 666 45.76 -32.12 70.66
C SER A 666 45.93 -31.62 69.23
N GLN A 667 46.85 -32.23 68.48
CA GLN A 667 47.05 -31.93 67.06
C GLN A 667 45.88 -32.44 66.20
N LEU A 668 45.22 -33.57 66.55
CA LEU A 668 43.99 -34.01 65.89
C LEU A 668 42.86 -33.00 66.06
N VAL A 669 42.72 -32.43 67.26
CA VAL A 669 41.76 -31.36 67.54
C VAL A 669 42.12 -30.13 66.70
N ALA A 670 43.38 -29.72 66.65
CA ALA A 670 43.82 -28.57 65.86
C ALA A 670 43.55 -28.77 64.35
N LEU A 671 43.89 -29.95 63.82
CA LEU A 671 43.74 -30.29 62.40
C LEU A 671 42.29 -30.42 61.92
N SER A 672 41.36 -30.74 62.82
CA SER A 672 39.94 -30.85 62.47
C SER A 672 39.15 -29.56 62.67
N ARG A 673 39.77 -28.45 63.13
CA ARG A 673 39.10 -27.15 63.24
C ARG A 673 38.81 -26.56 61.86
N ILE A 674 37.61 -26.01 61.70
CA ILE A 674 37.13 -25.30 60.50
C ILE A 674 37.61 -23.85 60.53
#